data_AF-Q7ULV7-F1
#
_entry.id   AF-Q7ULV7-F1
#
_cell.length_a   1.000
_cell.length_b   1.000
_cell.length_c   1.000
_cell.angle_alpha   90.00
_cell.angle_beta   90.00
_cell.angle_gamma   90.00
#
_symmetry.space_group_name_H-M   'P 1'
#
loop_
_entity.id
_entity.type
_entity.pdbx_description
1 polymer ?
#
loop_
_entity_poly.entity_id
_entity_poly.type
_entity_poly.pdbx_seq_one_letter_code
_entity_poly.pdbx_strand_id
1 'polypeptide(L)'
;MTANNPQNRYDYDVVVIGAGHAGTEAAAAAARLGAKTALLTTNLDTVGQMSCNPAIGGVAKGQIVREVDALGGLMGEAIDATGIQFRMLNRRKGPAMHSPRAQADKKAYQNFIKYRIETQDNLDLRQETVEDLITEPIADGQDRLANQRVIGVRVRGDAVYHAPTVILTTGTFLQAIMHTGKSQSAGGRAGEGTTAGLSGALKGMGFTLDRFKTGTPPRLNARTIDYSGLEEQPGDDDPQPFSYLNDAISSPQMACHIAHTNERVHDLIRANLDRAPMYSGQIDSRGPRYCPSIEDKVVRFADKSSHQLFLEPEGRQTCEVYVNGISTSLPRDVQDAMFRCIPGLEKAAIMRYGYAVEYDYCPPTQLWPHLESKSVSGLFFAGQINGTTGYEEAAGQGLIAGLNAARTAASKTPWVPSRQDAYIGVLVDDLVTSGTDEPYRMFTSRAEYRLLLRQDNADRRLTAQADELGLIDAARRERFHRKLAEIERGTELLQQAKFQPETGPTVRGDVYLRRPEVTWNVIAEQVPELAGIGREAAEQCSIDIKYAGYIDRQQAEVHKQSRHAEKSIPVSFDYDKIGPLRNEAKEKLTKVRPLNLGQAKRISGITPADLALVLAHLENNSLSQTKSSASVDKRASSDNESSRPTSSASDSL
;
A
#
# COMPACT_ATOMS: atom_id res chain seq x y z
N MET A 1 -23.14 38.85 8.94
CA MET A 1 -24.33 37.97 8.92
C MET A 1 -24.28 37.11 7.66
N THR A 2 -23.45 36.06 7.65
CA THR A 2 -23.70 34.91 6.77
C THR A 2 -24.53 33.97 7.61
N ALA A 3 -25.84 33.99 7.39
CA ALA A 3 -26.73 33.00 7.96
C ALA A 3 -26.14 31.62 7.62
N ASN A 4 -25.86 30.81 8.64
CA ASN A 4 -25.69 29.37 8.49
C ASN A 4 -26.94 28.90 7.74
N ASN A 5 -26.87 28.77 6.43
CA ASN A 5 -27.99 28.24 5.66
C ASN A 5 -27.90 26.71 5.84
N PRO A 6 -28.73 26.09 6.69
CA PRO A 6 -28.64 24.66 6.94
C PRO A 6 -28.86 23.81 5.68
N GLN A 7 -29.32 24.42 4.57
CA GLN A 7 -29.62 23.73 3.32
C GLN A 7 -28.39 23.11 2.62
N ASN A 8 -27.16 23.53 2.91
CA ASN A 8 -25.95 23.01 2.24
C ASN A 8 -24.97 22.31 3.18
N ARG A 9 -25.48 21.69 4.26
CA ARG A 9 -24.68 20.90 5.20
C ARG A 9 -25.00 19.42 5.09
N TYR A 10 -23.95 18.60 5.01
CA TYR A 10 -24.04 17.14 5.06
C TYR A 10 -23.16 16.58 6.17
N ASP A 11 -23.71 15.75 7.05
CA ASP A 11 -22.98 15.18 8.18
C ASP A 11 -22.65 13.70 7.95
N TYR A 12 -21.37 13.36 8.16
CA TYR A 12 -20.78 12.04 8.00
C TYR A 12 -19.79 11.75 9.15
N ASP A 13 -19.42 10.50 9.33
CA ASP A 13 -18.37 10.09 10.26
C ASP A 13 -16.98 10.16 9.57
N VAL A 14 -16.94 9.85 8.28
CA VAL A 14 -15.73 9.84 7.45
C VAL A 14 -16.00 10.49 6.10
N VAL A 15 -15.13 11.42 5.69
CA VAL A 15 -15.12 11.98 4.32
C VAL A 15 -13.84 11.57 3.62
N VAL A 16 -13.94 10.98 2.43
CA VAL A 16 -12.81 10.55 1.61
C VAL A 16 -12.76 11.38 0.33
N ILE A 17 -11.58 11.91 -0.02
CA ILE A 17 -11.40 12.82 -1.15
C ILE A 17 -10.56 12.18 -2.25
N GLY A 18 -11.19 11.90 -3.38
CA GLY A 18 -10.59 11.36 -4.60
C GLY A 18 -10.83 9.87 -4.75
N ALA A 19 -11.60 9.47 -5.77
CA ALA A 19 -12.04 8.08 -5.96
C ALA A 19 -11.07 7.22 -6.80
N GLY A 20 -9.76 7.38 -6.59
CA GLY A 20 -8.75 6.43 -7.10
C GLY A 20 -8.68 5.16 -6.24
N HIS A 21 -7.71 4.28 -6.50
CA HIS A 21 -7.58 3.00 -5.77
C HIS A 21 -7.49 3.17 -4.24
N ALA A 22 -6.78 4.20 -3.76
CA ALA A 22 -6.72 4.49 -2.33
C ALA A 22 -8.09 4.93 -1.79
N GLY A 23 -8.79 5.85 -2.48
CA GLY A 23 -10.06 6.38 -2.01
C GLY A 23 -11.19 5.36 -2.04
N THR A 24 -11.23 4.49 -3.06
CA THR A 24 -12.25 3.44 -3.14
C THR A 24 -12.08 2.40 -2.02
N GLU A 25 -10.85 1.98 -1.72
CA GLU A 25 -10.60 1.07 -0.61
C GLU A 25 -10.83 1.74 0.75
N ALA A 26 -10.42 3.01 0.90
CA ALA A 26 -10.63 3.77 2.13
C ALA A 26 -12.12 3.94 2.45
N ALA A 27 -12.91 4.36 1.45
CA ALA A 27 -14.32 4.57 1.60
C ALA A 27 -15.08 3.27 1.89
N ALA A 28 -14.77 2.20 1.15
CA ALA A 28 -15.39 0.89 1.36
C ALA A 28 -15.03 0.28 2.73
N ALA A 29 -13.78 0.39 3.17
CA ALA A 29 -13.36 -0.10 4.48
C ALA A 29 -14.05 0.66 5.63
N ALA A 30 -14.10 2.00 5.55
CA ALA A 30 -14.78 2.83 6.54
C ALA A 30 -16.27 2.50 6.63
N ALA A 31 -16.94 2.37 5.48
CA ALA A 31 -18.36 2.06 5.41
C ALA A 31 -18.71 0.66 5.96
N ARG A 32 -17.86 -0.35 5.69
CA ARG A 32 -18.01 -1.71 6.24
C ARG A 32 -17.90 -1.78 7.77
N LEU A 33 -17.14 -0.86 8.37
CA LEU A 33 -17.04 -0.73 9.83
C LEU A 33 -18.26 -0.03 10.46
N GLY A 34 -19.26 0.34 9.66
CA GLY A 34 -20.49 1.00 10.09
C GLY A 34 -20.41 2.53 10.13
N ALA A 35 -19.32 3.13 9.66
CA ALA A 35 -19.21 4.59 9.59
C ALA A 35 -20.01 5.14 8.41
N LYS A 36 -20.85 6.16 8.65
CA LYS A 36 -21.51 6.89 7.57
C LYS A 36 -20.44 7.64 6.78
N THR A 37 -20.18 7.21 5.56
CA THR A 37 -19.02 7.63 4.77
C THR A 37 -19.44 8.37 3.50
N ALA A 38 -18.76 9.45 3.17
CA ALA A 38 -18.89 10.13 1.88
C ALA A 38 -17.60 9.97 1.07
N LEU A 39 -17.69 9.49 -0.18
CA LEU A 39 -16.61 9.51 -1.15
C LEU A 39 -16.85 10.63 -2.17
N LEU A 40 -15.98 11.64 -2.13
CA LEU A 40 -16.06 12.83 -2.97
C LEU A 40 -15.07 12.72 -4.12
N THR A 41 -15.51 12.93 -5.35
CA THR A 41 -14.62 12.95 -6.53
C THR A 41 -15.10 13.96 -7.55
N THR A 42 -14.19 14.55 -8.32
CA THR A 42 -14.52 15.57 -9.32
C THR A 42 -15.28 15.01 -10.53
N ASN A 43 -15.13 13.70 -10.79
CA ASN A 43 -15.80 13.01 -11.90
C ASN A 43 -16.14 11.57 -11.51
N LEU A 44 -17.43 11.25 -11.46
CA LEU A 44 -17.93 9.89 -11.14
C LEU A 44 -17.55 8.85 -12.19
N ASP A 45 -17.31 9.26 -13.44
CA ASP A 45 -16.91 8.38 -14.53
C ASP A 45 -15.41 8.04 -14.49
N THR A 46 -14.70 8.44 -13.44
CA THR A 46 -13.27 8.16 -13.23
C THR A 46 -12.98 7.36 -11.95
N VAL A 47 -14.03 6.90 -11.27
CA VAL A 47 -13.93 6.03 -10.08
C VAL A 47 -13.15 4.76 -10.44
N GLY A 48 -12.13 4.42 -9.64
CA GLY A 48 -11.31 3.23 -9.83
C GLY A 48 -10.48 3.21 -11.14
N GLN A 49 -10.34 4.35 -11.82
CA GLN A 49 -9.69 4.40 -13.13
C GLN A 49 -8.18 4.11 -13.08
N MET A 50 -7.77 3.07 -13.79
CA MET A 50 -6.36 2.81 -14.06
C MET A 50 -5.80 3.86 -15.02
N SER A 51 -4.92 4.73 -14.52
CA SER A 51 -4.46 5.91 -15.26
C SER A 51 -3.22 5.64 -16.12
N CYS A 52 -2.48 4.58 -15.80
CA CYS A 52 -1.23 4.19 -16.46
C CYS A 52 -1.34 2.75 -16.99
N ASN A 53 -0.52 1.82 -16.49
CA ASN A 53 -0.48 0.43 -16.91
C ASN A 53 -1.83 -0.29 -16.69
N PRO A 54 -2.34 -1.11 -17.63
CA PRO A 54 -3.51 -1.98 -17.46
C PRO A 54 -3.18 -3.24 -16.62
N ALA A 55 -2.46 -3.14 -15.51
CA ALA A 55 -2.06 -4.33 -14.72
C ALA A 55 -2.14 -4.10 -13.21
N ILE A 56 -2.43 -5.20 -12.51
CA ILE A 56 -2.48 -5.33 -11.06
C ILE A 56 -1.52 -6.44 -10.63
N GLY A 57 -0.76 -6.19 -9.57
CA GLY A 57 0.20 -7.12 -8.99
C GLY A 57 1.59 -7.00 -9.60
N GLY A 58 2.27 -8.13 -9.72
CA GLY A 58 3.71 -8.21 -10.00
C GLY A 58 4.54 -8.37 -8.74
N VAL A 59 5.86 -8.30 -8.86
CA VAL A 59 6.79 -8.57 -7.74
C VAL A 59 6.51 -7.63 -6.56
N ALA A 60 6.31 -8.19 -5.36
CA ALA A 60 5.88 -7.52 -4.12
C ALA A 60 4.45 -6.95 -4.13
N LYS A 61 4.01 -6.44 -5.27
CA LYS A 61 2.67 -5.87 -5.47
C LYS A 61 1.58 -6.93 -5.43
N GLY A 62 1.82 -8.11 -5.98
CA GLY A 62 0.86 -9.22 -5.96
C GLY A 62 0.57 -9.71 -4.54
N GLN A 63 1.57 -9.66 -3.66
CA GLN A 63 1.42 -9.90 -2.23
C GLN A 63 0.51 -8.86 -1.60
N ILE A 64 0.73 -7.56 -1.90
CA ILE A 64 -0.14 -6.49 -1.38
C ILE A 64 -1.59 -6.68 -1.85
N VAL A 65 -1.84 -7.08 -3.11
CA VAL A 65 -3.22 -7.32 -3.59
C VAL A 65 -3.90 -8.44 -2.80
N ARG A 66 -3.17 -9.54 -2.54
CA ARG A 66 -3.65 -10.65 -1.69
C ARG A 66 -3.90 -10.22 -0.25
N GLU A 67 -3.06 -9.33 0.29
CA GLU A 67 -3.23 -8.78 1.64
C GLU A 67 -4.42 -7.82 1.71
N VAL A 68 -4.62 -6.98 0.69
CA VAL A 68 -5.81 -6.14 0.54
C VAL A 68 -7.06 -7.02 0.51
N ASP A 69 -7.08 -8.08 -0.30
CA ASP A 69 -8.22 -9.02 -0.35
C ASP A 69 -8.44 -9.74 0.98
N ALA A 70 -7.39 -10.23 1.65
CA ALA A 70 -7.49 -10.86 2.97
C ALA A 70 -8.10 -9.93 4.04
N LEU A 71 -7.85 -8.62 3.91
CA LEU A 71 -8.45 -7.58 4.74
C LEU A 71 -9.84 -7.12 4.24
N GLY A 72 -10.43 -7.83 3.27
CA GLY A 72 -11.75 -7.57 2.70
C GLY A 72 -11.79 -6.48 1.63
N GLY A 73 -10.65 -6.01 1.13
CA GLY A 73 -10.57 -4.99 0.08
C GLY A 73 -11.14 -5.46 -1.27
N LEU A 74 -11.46 -4.50 -2.14
CA LEU A 74 -12.14 -4.73 -3.42
C LEU A 74 -11.20 -5.13 -4.56
N MET A 75 -9.91 -4.76 -4.48
CA MET A 75 -8.95 -4.90 -5.58
C MET A 75 -8.79 -6.33 -6.08
N GLY A 76 -8.77 -7.32 -5.17
CA GLY A 76 -8.61 -8.74 -5.50
C GLY A 76 -9.81 -9.29 -6.28
N GLU A 77 -11.03 -9.06 -5.80
CA GLU A 77 -12.25 -9.45 -6.49
C GLU A 77 -12.40 -8.75 -7.84
N ALA A 78 -12.08 -7.46 -7.90
CA ALA A 78 -12.19 -6.67 -9.11
C ALA A 78 -11.25 -7.16 -10.22
N ILE A 79 -9.99 -7.49 -9.90
CA ILE A 79 -9.06 -8.01 -10.89
C ILE A 79 -9.44 -9.41 -11.35
N ASP A 80 -9.97 -10.26 -10.47
CA ASP A 80 -10.43 -11.59 -10.86
C ASP A 80 -11.60 -11.55 -11.83
N ALA A 81 -12.55 -10.65 -11.59
CA ALA A 81 -13.72 -10.50 -12.45
C ALA A 81 -13.41 -9.87 -13.81
N THR A 82 -12.33 -9.08 -13.91
CA THR A 82 -12.08 -8.20 -15.07
C THR A 82 -10.74 -8.46 -15.77
N GLY A 83 -9.92 -9.35 -15.22
CA GLY A 83 -8.64 -9.70 -15.76
C GLY A 83 -8.75 -10.29 -17.16
N ILE A 84 -7.81 -9.92 -18.03
CA ILE A 84 -7.66 -10.42 -19.39
C ILE A 84 -6.43 -11.30 -19.54
N GLN A 85 -5.47 -11.25 -18.63
CA GLN A 85 -4.31 -12.13 -18.65
C GLN A 85 -3.80 -12.35 -17.24
N PHE A 86 -3.57 -13.59 -16.80
CA PHE A 86 -3.07 -13.89 -15.46
C PHE A 86 -1.77 -14.68 -15.56
N ARG A 87 -0.77 -14.30 -14.78
CA ARG A 87 0.52 -14.98 -14.72
C ARG A 87 1.07 -15.00 -13.30
N MET A 88 1.59 -16.15 -12.88
CA MET A 88 2.41 -16.21 -11.68
C MET A 88 3.87 -15.93 -12.05
N LEU A 89 4.45 -14.85 -11.53
CA LEU A 89 5.83 -14.49 -11.81
C LEU A 89 6.81 -15.33 -10.95
N ASN A 90 8.03 -15.54 -11.46
CA ASN A 90 9.11 -16.25 -10.77
C ASN A 90 8.80 -17.72 -10.37
N ARG A 91 7.90 -18.43 -11.06
CA ARG A 91 7.56 -19.85 -10.77
C ARG A 91 8.75 -20.80 -10.68
N ARG A 92 9.85 -20.49 -11.38
CA ARG A 92 11.11 -21.28 -11.33
C ARG A 92 11.88 -21.13 -10.01
N LYS A 93 11.52 -20.18 -9.16
CA LYS A 93 12.11 -19.95 -7.83
C LYS A 93 11.20 -20.54 -6.76
N GLY A 94 11.64 -20.53 -5.50
CA GLY A 94 10.81 -20.96 -4.37
C GLY A 94 9.56 -20.07 -4.17
N PRO A 95 8.56 -20.54 -3.42
CA PRO A 95 7.25 -19.88 -3.25
C PRO A 95 7.36 -18.47 -2.66
N ALA A 96 8.38 -18.21 -1.84
CA ALA A 96 8.67 -16.86 -1.30
C ALA A 96 8.93 -15.78 -2.37
N MET A 97 9.30 -16.20 -3.59
CA MET A 97 9.59 -15.30 -4.72
C MET A 97 8.46 -15.24 -5.74
N HIS A 98 7.45 -16.11 -5.62
CA HIS A 98 6.28 -16.12 -6.50
C HIS A 98 5.47 -14.85 -6.28
N SER A 99 4.92 -14.27 -7.35
CA SER A 99 4.09 -13.07 -7.23
C SER A 99 3.06 -13.04 -8.34
N PRO A 100 1.75 -12.99 -8.02
CA PRO A 100 0.72 -12.96 -9.04
C PRO A 100 0.72 -11.60 -9.76
N ARG A 101 0.48 -11.63 -11.07
CA ARG A 101 0.26 -10.45 -11.91
C ARG A 101 -0.93 -10.73 -12.83
N ALA A 102 -1.84 -9.80 -12.95
CA ALA A 102 -2.87 -9.83 -13.96
C ALA A 102 -2.93 -8.53 -14.75
N GLN A 103 -3.26 -8.63 -16.03
CA GLN A 103 -3.67 -7.51 -16.85
C GLN A 103 -5.18 -7.37 -16.76
N ALA A 104 -5.66 -6.15 -16.63
CA ALA A 104 -7.06 -5.83 -16.47
C ALA A 104 -7.65 -5.30 -17.77
N ASP A 105 -8.90 -5.66 -18.04
CA ASP A 105 -9.74 -4.78 -18.85
C ASP A 105 -10.03 -3.51 -18.03
N LYS A 106 -9.40 -2.39 -18.42
CA LYS A 106 -9.45 -1.15 -17.63
C LYS A 106 -10.86 -0.61 -17.46
N LYS A 107 -11.72 -0.74 -18.47
CA LYS A 107 -13.09 -0.23 -18.42
C LYS A 107 -13.99 -1.15 -17.62
N ALA A 108 -13.84 -2.47 -17.78
CA ALA A 108 -14.56 -3.42 -16.93
C ALA A 108 -14.17 -3.27 -15.45
N TYR A 109 -12.87 -3.12 -15.14
CA TYR A 109 -12.39 -2.91 -13.78
C TYR A 109 -12.99 -1.65 -13.15
N GLN A 110 -12.97 -0.53 -13.88
CA GLN A 110 -13.59 0.71 -13.47
C GLN A 110 -15.09 0.52 -13.18
N ASN A 111 -15.83 -0.15 -14.07
CA ASN A 111 -17.25 -0.38 -13.89
C ASN A 111 -17.53 -1.27 -12.67
N PHE A 112 -16.72 -2.31 -12.45
CA PHE A 112 -16.83 -3.18 -11.28
C PHE A 112 -16.65 -2.40 -9.98
N ILE A 113 -15.56 -1.63 -9.87
CA ILE A 113 -15.28 -0.83 -8.67
C ILE A 113 -16.38 0.22 -8.45
N LYS A 114 -16.78 0.96 -9.48
CA LYS A 114 -17.85 1.96 -9.37
C LYS A 114 -19.14 1.33 -8.84
N TYR A 115 -19.56 0.21 -9.41
CA TYR A 115 -20.75 -0.50 -8.97
C TYR A 115 -20.65 -0.98 -7.52
N ARG A 116 -19.49 -1.52 -7.10
CA ARG A 116 -19.26 -1.92 -5.70
C ARG A 116 -19.30 -0.76 -4.73
N ILE A 117 -18.80 0.41 -5.14
CA ILE A 117 -18.89 1.64 -4.33
C ILE A 117 -20.33 2.13 -4.22
N GLU A 118 -21.09 2.10 -5.32
CA GLU A 118 -22.51 2.53 -5.33
C GLU A 118 -23.44 1.61 -4.54
N THR A 119 -23.06 0.34 -4.37
CA THR A 119 -23.85 -0.68 -3.67
C THR A 119 -23.36 -1.00 -2.26
N GLN A 120 -22.29 -0.32 -1.81
CA GLN A 120 -21.77 -0.49 -0.45
C GLN A 120 -22.67 0.26 0.54
N ASP A 121 -23.24 -0.49 1.50
CA ASP A 121 -24.00 0.11 2.60
C ASP A 121 -23.14 1.11 3.39
N ASN A 122 -23.78 2.18 3.87
CA ASN A 122 -23.18 3.33 4.57
C ASN A 122 -22.24 4.21 3.73
N LEU A 123 -22.18 4.04 2.40
CA LEU A 123 -21.33 4.82 1.52
C LEU A 123 -22.12 5.66 0.51
N ASP A 124 -21.99 6.98 0.61
CA ASP A 124 -22.48 7.93 -0.39
C ASP A 124 -21.36 8.32 -1.36
N LEU A 125 -21.54 8.07 -2.66
CA LEU A 125 -20.65 8.57 -3.72
C LEU A 125 -21.20 9.90 -4.28
N ARG A 126 -20.40 10.96 -4.24
CA ARG A 126 -20.81 12.31 -4.69
C ARG A 126 -19.80 12.94 -5.65
N GLN A 127 -20.32 13.64 -6.65
CA GLN A 127 -19.51 14.44 -7.55
C GLN A 127 -19.27 15.82 -6.96
N GLU A 128 -18.07 16.05 -6.44
CA GLU A 128 -17.71 17.28 -5.75
C GLU A 128 -16.28 17.71 -6.08
N THR A 129 -16.07 19.02 -6.12
CA THR A 129 -14.71 19.60 -6.13
C THR A 129 -14.44 20.17 -4.75
N VAL A 130 -13.58 19.52 -3.98
CA VAL A 130 -13.17 20.04 -2.67
C VAL A 130 -12.20 21.20 -2.86
N GLU A 131 -12.52 22.35 -2.24
CA GLU A 131 -11.74 23.58 -2.37
C GLU A 131 -10.94 23.89 -1.09
N ASP A 132 -11.42 23.47 0.09
CA ASP A 132 -10.75 23.74 1.36
C ASP A 132 -11.03 22.67 2.44
N LEU A 133 -10.14 22.59 3.43
CA LEU A 133 -10.25 21.75 4.62
C LEU A 133 -10.65 22.63 5.82
N ILE A 134 -11.69 22.24 6.55
CA ILE A 134 -12.17 23.00 7.69
C ILE A 134 -11.54 22.41 8.96
N THR A 135 -10.85 23.25 9.72
CA THR A 135 -10.18 22.87 10.97
C THR A 135 -10.56 23.79 12.11
N GLU A 136 -10.34 23.33 13.33
CA GLU A 136 -10.45 24.15 14.54
C GLU A 136 -9.29 23.86 15.49
N PRO A 137 -8.90 24.83 16.34
CA PRO A 137 -7.83 24.62 17.31
C PRO A 137 -8.22 23.58 18.36
N ILE A 138 -7.26 22.75 18.77
CA ILE A 138 -7.38 21.85 19.91
C ILE A 138 -6.79 22.58 21.13
N ALA A 139 -7.46 22.52 22.28
CA ALA A 139 -6.91 23.05 23.52
C ALA A 139 -5.57 22.37 23.89
N ASP A 140 -4.61 23.15 24.38
CA ASP A 140 -3.29 22.65 24.76
C ASP A 140 -3.38 21.45 25.72
N GLY A 141 -2.72 20.36 25.36
CA GLY A 141 -2.56 19.16 26.17
C GLY A 141 -1.15 18.60 25.98
N GLN A 142 -0.53 18.13 27.06
CA GLN A 142 0.90 17.76 27.08
C GLN A 142 1.28 16.60 26.14
N ASP A 143 0.32 15.88 25.57
CA ASP A 143 0.54 14.61 24.88
C ASP A 143 0.07 14.60 23.41
N ARG A 144 -0.10 15.77 22.78
CA ARG A 144 -0.51 15.88 21.38
C ARG A 144 0.44 16.77 20.58
N LEU A 145 0.95 16.24 19.48
CA LEU A 145 1.67 17.03 18.47
C LEU A 145 0.71 17.90 17.63
N ALA A 146 -0.55 17.46 17.51
CA ALA A 146 -1.56 18.19 16.78
C ALA A 146 -2.09 19.38 17.59
N ASN A 147 -2.06 20.57 17.00
CA ASN A 147 -2.62 21.80 17.55
C ASN A 147 -4.01 22.13 16.96
N GLN A 148 -4.43 21.39 15.93
CA GLN A 148 -5.70 21.55 15.24
C GLN A 148 -6.32 20.19 14.95
N ARG A 149 -7.65 20.16 14.81
CA ARG A 149 -8.40 19.00 14.31
C ARG A 149 -9.21 19.37 13.09
N VAL A 150 -9.36 18.43 12.17
CA VAL A 150 -10.29 18.58 11.05
C VAL A 150 -11.72 18.39 11.53
N ILE A 151 -12.65 19.16 10.96
CA ILE A 151 -14.09 19.06 11.24
C ILE A 151 -14.93 18.92 9.96
N GLY A 152 -14.29 18.90 8.80
CA GLY A 152 -14.96 18.69 7.54
C GLY A 152 -14.23 19.33 6.37
N VAL A 153 -14.94 19.45 5.25
CA VAL A 153 -14.43 20.00 4.01
C VAL A 153 -15.45 20.94 3.37
N ARG A 154 -14.95 21.93 2.62
CA ARG A 154 -15.77 22.81 1.80
C ARG A 154 -15.61 22.43 0.33
N VAL A 155 -16.74 22.29 -0.35
CA VAL A 155 -16.77 22.02 -1.79
C VAL A 155 -17.17 23.28 -2.56
N ARG A 156 -16.91 23.26 -3.86
CA ARG A 156 -17.33 24.31 -4.79
C ARG A 156 -18.83 24.57 -4.66
N GLY A 157 -19.20 25.85 -4.56
CA GLY A 157 -20.60 26.26 -4.32
C GLY A 157 -20.97 26.36 -2.83
N ASP A 158 -19.96 26.40 -1.95
CA ASP A 158 -20.08 26.67 -0.51
C ASP A 158 -20.87 25.62 0.30
N ALA A 159 -21.07 24.42 -0.25
CA ALA A 159 -21.56 23.30 0.55
C ALA A 159 -20.46 22.74 1.47
N VAL A 160 -20.89 22.23 2.62
CA VAL A 160 -20.02 21.76 3.69
C VAL A 160 -20.35 20.31 4.01
N TYR A 161 -19.33 19.46 3.95
CA TYR A 161 -19.38 18.08 4.41
C TYR A 161 -18.66 18.01 5.75
N HIS A 162 -19.42 17.91 6.84
CA HIS A 162 -18.90 17.83 8.19
C HIS A 162 -18.57 16.39 8.54
N ALA A 163 -17.36 16.16 9.04
CA ALA A 163 -16.93 14.87 9.54
C ALA A 163 -15.77 15.01 10.53
N PRO A 164 -15.74 14.20 11.61
CA PRO A 164 -14.62 14.19 12.55
C PRO A 164 -13.34 13.64 11.95
N THR A 165 -13.43 12.90 10.83
CA THR A 165 -12.26 12.39 10.11
C THR A 165 -12.37 12.61 8.60
N VAL A 166 -11.24 12.96 7.99
CA VAL A 166 -11.12 13.23 6.56
C VAL A 166 -9.90 12.51 6.00
N ILE A 167 -10.03 11.86 4.85
CA ILE A 167 -8.96 11.14 4.18
C ILE A 167 -8.66 11.78 2.82
N LEU A 168 -7.43 12.24 2.61
CA LEU A 168 -6.96 12.71 1.30
C LEU A 168 -6.36 11.56 0.49
N THR A 169 -6.99 11.25 -0.63
CA THR A 169 -6.56 10.25 -1.63
C THR A 169 -6.49 10.88 -3.02
N THR A 170 -6.03 12.13 -3.08
CA THR A 170 -6.09 13.05 -4.22
C THR A 170 -5.21 12.67 -5.42
N GLY A 171 -4.50 11.54 -5.37
CA GLY A 171 -3.66 11.08 -6.48
C GLY A 171 -2.64 12.12 -6.93
N THR A 172 -2.57 12.39 -8.23
CA THR A 172 -1.72 13.42 -8.83
C THR A 172 -2.38 14.79 -8.90
N PHE A 173 -3.61 14.99 -8.43
CA PHE A 173 -4.40 16.18 -8.80
C PHE A 173 -3.99 17.48 -8.09
N LEU A 174 -3.14 17.41 -7.05
CA LEU A 174 -2.63 18.56 -6.31
C LEU A 174 -1.60 19.33 -7.14
N GLN A 175 -2.00 20.49 -7.66
CA GLN A 175 -1.20 21.37 -8.53
C GLN A 175 -0.42 20.65 -9.64
N ALA A 176 -1.04 19.66 -10.30
CA ALA A 176 -0.33 18.89 -11.31
C ALA A 176 -0.14 19.64 -12.62
N ILE A 177 1.04 19.41 -13.21
CA ILE A 177 1.44 19.94 -14.51
C ILE A 177 1.84 18.76 -15.38
N MET A 178 1.25 18.68 -16.57
CA MET A 178 1.57 17.69 -17.59
C MET A 178 2.56 18.26 -18.60
N HIS A 179 3.53 17.46 -19.02
CA HIS A 179 4.63 17.86 -19.90
C HIS A 179 4.72 16.91 -21.11
N THR A 180 4.66 17.47 -22.31
CA THR A 180 4.95 16.77 -23.58
C THR A 180 5.89 17.62 -24.43
N GLY A 181 7.18 17.28 -24.41
CA GLY A 181 8.22 18.18 -24.91
C GLY A 181 8.15 19.54 -24.21
N LYS A 182 8.21 20.62 -24.98
CA LYS A 182 8.11 22.00 -24.45
C LYS A 182 6.69 22.41 -24.04
N SER A 183 5.67 21.61 -24.34
CA SER A 183 4.28 21.95 -24.00
C SER A 183 3.96 21.58 -22.56
N GLN A 184 3.37 22.52 -21.83
CA GLN A 184 2.86 22.34 -20.47
C GLN A 184 1.35 22.58 -20.43
N SER A 185 0.64 21.77 -19.66
CA SER A 185 -0.78 22.01 -19.36
C SER A 185 -1.09 21.61 -17.92
N ALA A 186 -2.00 22.35 -17.28
CA ALA A 186 -2.45 22.01 -15.93
C ALA A 186 -3.38 20.80 -15.97
N GLY A 187 -3.17 19.82 -15.09
CA GLY A 187 -4.04 18.65 -14.95
C GLY A 187 -3.32 17.43 -14.36
N GLY A 188 -4.05 16.65 -13.56
CA GLY A 188 -3.51 15.41 -12.97
C GLY A 188 -3.42 14.24 -13.95
N ARG A 189 -4.30 14.25 -14.97
CA ARG A 189 -4.43 13.24 -16.04
C ARG A 189 -4.87 13.92 -17.33
N ALA A 190 -4.53 13.36 -18.48
CA ALA A 190 -4.92 13.90 -19.77
C ALA A 190 -6.45 14.02 -19.91
N GLY A 191 -6.95 15.24 -20.09
CA GLY A 191 -8.37 15.55 -20.21
C GLY A 191 -9.06 15.97 -18.92
N GLU A 192 -8.35 15.95 -17.78
CA GLU A 192 -8.89 16.37 -16.48
C GLU A 192 -8.13 17.59 -15.91
N GLY A 193 -8.83 18.41 -15.13
CA GLY A 193 -8.25 19.58 -14.48
C GLY A 193 -7.36 19.25 -13.27
N THR A 194 -6.93 20.29 -12.56
CA THR A 194 -6.21 20.22 -11.27
C THR A 194 -6.94 21.09 -10.25
N THR A 195 -6.77 20.80 -8.95
CA THR A 195 -7.27 21.65 -7.87
C THR A 195 -6.10 22.35 -7.20
N ALA A 196 -6.16 23.69 -7.13
CA ALA A 196 -5.14 24.49 -6.44
C ALA A 196 -5.46 24.70 -4.95
N GLY A 197 -6.75 24.63 -4.57
CA GLY A 197 -7.24 24.94 -3.22
C GLY A 197 -6.63 24.05 -2.14
N LEU A 198 -6.67 22.73 -2.32
CA LEU A 198 -6.18 21.77 -1.32
C LEU A 198 -4.67 21.89 -1.04
N SER A 199 -3.82 22.12 -2.06
CA SER A 199 -2.38 22.37 -1.83
C SER A 199 -2.16 23.64 -1.01
N GLY A 200 -2.97 24.69 -1.25
CA GLY A 200 -2.96 25.91 -0.46
C GLY A 200 -3.39 25.68 0.99
N ALA A 201 -4.47 24.92 1.20
CA ALA A 201 -4.96 24.56 2.53
C ALA A 201 -3.91 23.77 3.34
N LEU A 202 -3.27 22.78 2.72
CA LEU A 202 -2.20 21.99 3.35
C LEU A 202 -1.01 22.87 3.75
N LYS A 203 -0.53 23.76 2.87
CA LYS A 203 0.54 24.71 3.20
C LYS A 203 0.12 25.66 4.33
N GLY A 204 -1.11 26.15 4.31
CA GLY A 204 -1.67 27.00 5.35
C GLY A 204 -1.74 26.32 6.73
N MET A 205 -1.89 25.00 6.76
CA MET A 205 -1.85 24.18 7.98
C MET A 205 -0.42 23.75 8.39
N GLY A 206 0.61 24.23 7.68
CA GLY A 206 2.01 23.96 8.00
C GLY A 206 2.55 22.63 7.44
N PHE A 207 1.84 21.97 6.52
CA PHE A 207 2.39 20.80 5.84
C PHE A 207 3.49 21.21 4.86
N THR A 208 4.57 20.43 4.85
CA THR A 208 5.57 20.50 3.77
C THR A 208 5.02 19.76 2.55
N LEU A 209 5.11 20.38 1.38
CA LEU A 209 4.80 19.77 0.09
C LEU A 209 6.04 19.80 -0.79
N ASP A 210 6.37 18.66 -1.37
CA ASP A 210 7.45 18.48 -2.34
C ASP A 210 6.89 17.98 -3.68
N ARG A 211 7.74 17.93 -4.72
CA ARG A 211 7.32 17.54 -6.08
C ARG A 211 7.95 16.23 -6.49
N PHE A 212 7.12 15.36 -7.06
CA PHE A 212 7.58 14.19 -7.80
C PHE A 212 7.09 14.23 -9.24
N LYS A 213 7.78 13.45 -10.07
CA LYS A 213 7.39 13.18 -11.44
C LYS A 213 6.99 11.72 -11.62
N THR A 214 5.94 11.50 -12.41
CA THR A 214 5.65 10.21 -13.03
C THR A 214 5.50 10.36 -14.55
N GLY A 215 5.57 9.26 -15.28
CA GLY A 215 5.45 9.26 -16.74
C GLY A 215 4.63 8.08 -17.24
N THR A 216 3.92 8.29 -18.35
CA THR A 216 3.08 7.26 -18.98
C THR A 216 3.53 7.07 -20.43
N PRO A 217 3.52 5.85 -20.98
CA PRO A 217 3.90 5.61 -22.35
C PRO A 217 2.79 5.97 -23.34
N PRO A 218 3.08 5.95 -24.63
CA PRO A 218 2.06 6.07 -25.66
C PRO A 218 1.14 4.85 -25.71
N ARG A 219 -0.11 5.04 -26.17
CA ARG A 219 -1.03 3.95 -26.52
C ARG A 219 -1.14 3.87 -28.03
N LEU A 220 -1.03 2.66 -28.56
CA LEU A 220 -1.10 2.40 -29.99
C LEU A 220 -2.45 1.82 -30.39
N ASN A 221 -2.84 1.99 -31.65
CA ASN A 221 -4.00 1.35 -32.23
C ASN A 221 -3.66 -0.09 -32.63
N ALA A 222 -4.28 -1.07 -31.97
CA ALA A 222 -4.08 -2.50 -32.19
C ALA A 222 -4.18 -2.90 -33.67
N ARG A 223 -5.06 -2.27 -34.46
CA ARG A 223 -5.28 -2.61 -35.88
C ARG A 223 -4.14 -2.20 -36.80
N THR A 224 -3.24 -1.35 -36.31
CA THR A 224 -2.11 -0.80 -37.07
C THR A 224 -0.77 -1.42 -36.67
N ILE A 225 -0.79 -2.35 -35.70
CA ILE A 225 0.36 -3.14 -35.27
C ILE A 225 0.44 -4.38 -36.16
N ASP A 226 1.64 -4.66 -36.67
CA ASP A 226 1.92 -5.93 -37.35
C ASP A 226 2.43 -6.94 -36.32
N TYR A 227 1.53 -7.82 -35.86
CA TYR A 227 1.84 -8.84 -34.87
C TYR A 227 2.62 -10.03 -35.44
N SER A 228 2.70 -10.19 -36.77
CA SER A 228 3.24 -11.40 -37.39
C SER A 228 4.71 -11.68 -37.06
N GLY A 229 5.49 -10.63 -36.78
CA GLY A 229 6.90 -10.71 -36.38
C GLY A 229 7.15 -10.53 -34.89
N LEU A 230 6.11 -10.36 -34.07
CA LEU A 230 6.25 -10.12 -32.63
C LEU A 230 6.13 -11.44 -31.85
N GLU A 231 6.92 -11.56 -30.78
CA GLU A 231 6.82 -12.72 -29.89
C GLU A 231 5.53 -12.61 -29.06
N GLU A 232 4.66 -13.61 -29.19
CA GLU A 232 3.45 -13.73 -28.39
C GLU A 232 3.77 -14.21 -26.97
N GLN A 233 3.13 -13.60 -25.97
CA GLN A 233 3.22 -13.95 -24.57
C GLN A 233 1.81 -14.22 -24.02
N PRO A 234 1.38 -15.49 -23.99
CA PRO A 234 0.10 -15.87 -23.41
C PRO A 234 0.10 -15.74 -21.87
N GLY A 235 -1.09 -15.85 -21.29
CA GLY A 235 -1.27 -16.08 -19.85
C GLY A 235 -0.83 -17.47 -19.43
N ASP A 236 -0.92 -17.77 -18.13
CA ASP A 236 -0.70 -19.12 -17.61
C ASP A 236 -1.88 -20.04 -18.02
N ASP A 237 -1.59 -21.30 -18.34
CA ASP A 237 -2.62 -22.31 -18.72
C ASP A 237 -3.64 -22.55 -17.59
N ASP A 238 -3.21 -22.36 -16.36
CA ASP A 238 -4.00 -22.53 -15.14
C ASP A 238 -3.94 -21.24 -14.30
N PRO A 239 -4.69 -20.21 -14.73
CA PRO A 239 -4.66 -18.88 -14.13
C PRO A 239 -5.17 -18.90 -12.69
N GLN A 240 -4.38 -18.32 -11.77
CA GLN A 240 -4.73 -18.26 -10.35
C GLN A 240 -5.47 -16.96 -10.03
N PRO A 241 -6.62 -17.03 -9.32
CA PRO A 241 -7.33 -15.85 -8.82
C PRO A 241 -6.49 -15.12 -7.78
N PHE A 242 -6.66 -13.81 -7.63
CA PHE A 242 -6.12 -12.99 -6.55
C PHE A 242 -7.02 -13.00 -5.31
N SER A 243 -8.33 -13.04 -5.47
CA SER A 243 -9.24 -13.10 -4.35
C SER A 243 -9.28 -14.51 -3.76
N TYR A 244 -9.22 -14.60 -2.44
CA TYR A 244 -9.46 -15.84 -1.72
C TYR A 244 -10.92 -16.29 -1.79
N LEU A 245 -11.84 -15.48 -2.33
CA LEU A 245 -13.25 -15.83 -2.49
C LEU A 245 -13.56 -16.54 -3.81
N ASN A 246 -12.63 -16.51 -4.77
CA ASN A 246 -12.83 -17.07 -6.09
C ASN A 246 -12.01 -18.35 -6.28
N ASP A 247 -12.62 -19.42 -6.81
CA ASP A 247 -11.98 -20.73 -6.97
C ASP A 247 -11.16 -20.83 -8.26
N ALA A 248 -11.58 -20.11 -9.31
CA ALA A 248 -10.96 -20.20 -10.62
C ALA A 248 -11.20 -18.94 -11.47
N ILE A 249 -10.32 -18.72 -12.45
CA ILE A 249 -10.51 -17.72 -13.49
C ILE A 249 -11.04 -18.40 -14.75
N SER A 250 -12.31 -18.16 -15.08
CA SER A 250 -12.97 -18.72 -16.27
C SER A 250 -12.96 -17.76 -17.48
N SER A 251 -12.58 -16.50 -17.27
CA SER A 251 -12.60 -15.50 -18.34
C SER A 251 -11.56 -15.80 -19.42
N PRO A 252 -11.86 -15.60 -20.71
CA PRO A 252 -10.90 -15.80 -21.79
C PRO A 252 -9.63 -14.94 -21.62
N GLN A 253 -8.47 -15.59 -21.74
CA GLN A 253 -7.16 -14.93 -21.68
C GLN A 253 -6.85 -14.23 -23.02
N MET A 254 -6.12 -13.11 -22.97
CA MET A 254 -5.57 -12.39 -24.11
C MET A 254 -4.05 -12.40 -24.02
N ALA A 255 -3.39 -12.65 -25.15
CA ALA A 255 -1.94 -12.60 -25.20
C ALA A 255 -1.42 -11.16 -25.26
N CYS A 256 -0.24 -10.98 -24.69
CA CYS A 256 0.59 -9.81 -24.94
C CYS A 256 1.57 -10.11 -26.05
N HIS A 257 2.21 -9.06 -26.54
CA HIS A 257 3.28 -9.22 -27.50
C HIS A 257 4.54 -8.50 -27.03
N ILE A 258 5.69 -9.00 -27.43
CA ILE A 258 6.98 -8.43 -27.05
C ILE A 258 7.61 -7.79 -28.28
N ALA A 259 8.01 -6.53 -28.13
CA ALA A 259 8.75 -5.77 -29.12
C ALA A 259 10.09 -5.30 -28.51
N HIS A 260 11.01 -4.84 -29.34
CA HIS A 260 12.30 -4.35 -28.89
C HIS A 260 12.64 -3.03 -29.56
N THR A 261 13.09 -2.05 -28.77
CA THR A 261 13.81 -0.89 -29.32
C THR A 261 15.15 -1.34 -29.90
N ASN A 262 15.77 -0.48 -30.70
CA ASN A 262 17.07 -0.72 -31.32
C ASN A 262 17.90 0.56 -31.31
N GLU A 263 19.14 0.48 -31.80
CA GLU A 263 20.09 1.59 -31.84
C GLU A 263 19.53 2.82 -32.56
N ARG A 264 18.77 2.64 -33.67
CA ARG A 264 18.16 3.77 -34.39
C ARG A 264 17.18 4.55 -33.53
N VAL A 265 16.37 3.86 -32.71
CA VAL A 265 15.47 4.49 -31.75
C VAL A 265 16.28 5.24 -30.69
N HIS A 266 17.36 4.65 -30.20
CA HIS A 266 18.19 5.26 -29.16
C HIS A 266 18.92 6.49 -29.67
N ASP A 267 19.45 6.46 -30.89
CA ASP A 267 20.10 7.61 -31.54
C ASP A 267 19.11 8.75 -31.78
N LEU A 268 17.89 8.44 -32.22
CA LEU A 268 16.81 9.42 -32.35
C LEU A 268 16.48 10.08 -30.99
N ILE A 269 16.40 9.29 -29.92
CA ILE A 269 16.17 9.81 -28.56
C ILE A 269 17.34 10.70 -28.14
N ARG A 270 18.59 10.25 -28.30
CA ARG A 270 19.82 11.01 -27.97
C ARG A 270 19.86 12.36 -28.68
N ALA A 271 19.52 12.37 -29.96
CA ALA A 271 19.48 13.58 -30.80
C ALA A 271 18.37 14.56 -30.40
N ASN A 272 17.43 14.18 -29.52
CA ASN A 272 16.31 15.00 -29.08
C ASN A 272 16.23 15.12 -27.55
N LEU A 273 17.29 14.77 -26.81
CA LEU A 273 17.30 14.85 -25.34
C LEU A 273 17.05 16.28 -24.85
N ASP A 274 17.60 17.29 -25.53
CA ASP A 274 17.39 18.71 -25.24
C ASP A 274 15.92 19.15 -25.29
N ARG A 275 15.06 18.35 -25.96
CA ARG A 275 13.61 18.58 -26.07
C ARG A 275 12.81 17.80 -25.03
N ALA A 276 13.42 16.87 -24.30
CA ALA A 276 12.78 16.17 -23.19
C ALA A 276 12.75 17.07 -21.95
N PRO A 277 11.60 17.22 -21.27
CA PRO A 277 11.45 18.10 -20.10
C PRO A 277 12.49 17.89 -18.98
N MET A 278 12.98 16.66 -18.80
CA MET A 278 14.01 16.34 -17.79
C MET A 278 15.35 17.00 -18.08
N TYR A 279 15.73 17.06 -19.36
CA TYR A 279 17.06 17.48 -19.79
C TYR A 279 17.05 18.94 -20.26
N SER A 280 15.87 19.49 -20.58
CA SER A 280 15.70 20.91 -20.87
C SER A 280 15.68 21.80 -19.61
N GLY A 281 15.66 21.21 -18.41
CA GLY A 281 15.47 21.92 -17.15
C GLY A 281 14.02 22.34 -16.86
N GLN A 282 13.06 21.90 -17.68
CA GLN A 282 11.63 22.18 -17.46
C GLN A 282 11.05 21.38 -16.30
N ILE A 283 11.67 20.24 -15.95
CA ILE A 283 11.35 19.42 -14.79
C ILE A 283 12.61 19.29 -13.95
N ASP A 284 12.57 19.80 -12.72
CA ASP A 284 13.65 19.66 -11.74
C ASP A 284 13.34 18.56 -10.70
N SER A 285 12.10 18.06 -10.67
CA SER A 285 11.70 17.00 -9.76
C SER A 285 12.31 15.65 -10.12
N ARG A 286 12.54 14.81 -9.09
CA ARG A 286 13.14 13.49 -9.25
C ARG A 286 12.11 12.49 -9.80
N GLY A 287 12.50 11.78 -10.85
CA GLY A 287 11.78 10.62 -11.38
C GLY A 287 12.21 9.31 -10.70
N PRO A 288 11.48 8.21 -10.93
CA PRO A 288 11.77 6.92 -10.29
C PRO A 288 13.01 6.24 -10.88
N ARG A 289 13.93 5.75 -10.04
CA ARG A 289 15.16 5.04 -10.46
C ARG A 289 14.91 3.73 -11.22
N TYR A 290 13.92 2.95 -10.83
CA TYR A 290 13.69 1.60 -11.36
C TYR A 290 12.76 1.54 -12.58
N CYS A 291 12.02 2.62 -12.86
CA CYS A 291 11.14 2.72 -14.02
C CYS A 291 11.35 4.07 -14.72
N PRO A 292 12.59 4.39 -15.11
CA PRO A 292 12.90 5.66 -15.75
C PRO A 292 12.15 5.77 -17.08
N SER A 293 11.95 7.00 -17.55
CA SER A 293 11.49 7.21 -18.92
C SER A 293 12.52 6.67 -19.91
N ILE A 294 12.10 6.34 -21.12
CA ILE A 294 12.98 5.77 -22.15
C ILE A 294 14.14 6.71 -22.46
N GLU A 295 13.93 8.03 -22.44
CA GLU A 295 15.00 9.01 -22.59
C GLU A 295 16.07 8.90 -21.51
N ASP A 296 15.68 8.75 -20.24
CA ASP A 296 16.63 8.56 -19.12
C ASP A 296 17.26 7.16 -19.14
N LYS A 297 16.50 6.14 -19.56
CA LYS A 297 16.99 4.77 -19.72
C LYS A 297 18.10 4.67 -20.78
N VAL A 298 17.93 5.34 -21.93
CA VAL A 298 18.92 5.37 -23.02
C VAL A 298 20.21 6.07 -22.59
N VAL A 299 20.12 7.07 -21.71
CA VAL A 299 21.31 7.76 -21.16
C VAL A 299 22.00 6.91 -20.10
N ARG A 300 21.24 6.35 -19.14
CA ARG A 300 21.81 5.57 -18.02
C ARG A 300 22.37 4.22 -18.43
N PHE A 301 21.78 3.59 -19.45
CA PHE A 301 22.16 2.27 -19.95
C PHE A 301 22.63 2.36 -21.40
N ALA A 302 23.58 3.27 -21.66
CA ALA A 302 24.08 3.55 -23.00
C ALA A 302 24.81 2.36 -23.65
N ASP A 303 25.24 1.39 -22.84
CA ASP A 303 25.84 0.12 -23.26
C ASP A 303 24.83 -0.86 -23.88
N LYS A 304 23.52 -0.66 -23.67
CA LYS A 304 22.48 -1.52 -24.22
C LYS A 304 22.04 -1.05 -25.60
N SER A 305 22.15 -1.93 -26.59
CA SER A 305 21.68 -1.70 -27.97
C SER A 305 20.16 -1.86 -28.14
N SER A 306 19.48 -2.46 -27.15
CA SER A 306 18.04 -2.68 -27.19
C SER A 306 17.40 -2.66 -25.80
N HIS A 307 16.11 -2.33 -25.79
CA HIS A 307 15.25 -2.43 -24.62
C HIS A 307 13.96 -3.12 -25.00
N GLN A 308 13.61 -4.16 -24.24
CA GLN A 308 12.37 -4.90 -24.39
C GLN A 308 11.16 -4.05 -24.00
N LEU A 309 10.09 -4.20 -24.78
CA LEU A 309 8.78 -3.56 -24.63
C LEU A 309 7.71 -4.65 -24.55
N PHE A 310 6.67 -4.41 -23.76
CA PHE A 310 5.47 -5.27 -23.76
C PHE A 310 4.30 -4.49 -24.32
N LEU A 311 3.66 -5.05 -25.34
CA LEU A 311 2.41 -4.57 -25.92
C LEU A 311 1.26 -5.23 -25.16
N GLU A 312 0.66 -4.46 -24.27
CA GLU A 312 -0.36 -4.91 -23.33
C GLU A 312 -1.73 -4.36 -23.76
N PRO A 313 -2.68 -5.20 -24.23
CA PRO A 313 -4.02 -4.75 -24.55
C PRO A 313 -4.70 -4.08 -23.35
N GLU A 314 -5.39 -2.95 -23.54
CA GLU A 314 -6.05 -2.24 -22.43
C GLU A 314 -7.44 -2.81 -22.06
N GLY A 315 -7.98 -3.74 -22.85
CA GLY A 315 -9.27 -4.39 -22.60
C GLY A 315 -9.81 -5.15 -23.81
N ARG A 316 -10.93 -5.85 -23.62
CA ARG A 316 -11.56 -6.71 -24.64
C ARG A 316 -12.34 -5.90 -25.69
N GLN A 317 -12.86 -4.74 -25.31
CA GLN A 317 -13.70 -3.88 -26.14
C GLN A 317 -13.00 -2.56 -26.53
N THR A 318 -11.68 -2.60 -26.69
CA THR A 318 -10.89 -1.45 -27.13
C THR A 318 -9.78 -1.91 -28.07
N CYS A 319 -9.35 -1.01 -28.96
CA CYS A 319 -8.15 -1.20 -29.77
C CYS A 319 -6.93 -0.49 -29.16
N GLU A 320 -7.02 0.05 -27.95
CA GLU A 320 -5.87 0.68 -27.28
C GLU A 320 -4.90 -0.38 -26.74
N VAL A 321 -3.63 -0.26 -27.10
CA VAL A 321 -2.52 -1.10 -26.63
C VAL A 321 -1.53 -0.24 -25.85
N TYR A 322 -1.32 -0.55 -24.58
CA TYR A 322 -0.34 0.07 -23.71
C TYR A 322 1.07 -0.45 -24.05
N VAL A 323 2.02 0.45 -24.32
CA VAL A 323 3.41 0.05 -24.61
C VAL A 323 4.25 0.15 -23.34
N ASN A 324 4.30 -0.94 -22.57
CA ASN A 324 5.09 -1.00 -21.35
C ASN A 324 6.60 -1.00 -21.66
N GLY A 325 7.37 -0.27 -20.86
CA GLY A 325 8.82 -0.14 -21.03
C GLY A 325 9.30 1.08 -21.84
N ILE A 326 8.38 1.91 -22.36
CA ILE A 326 8.68 3.12 -23.13
C ILE A 326 7.95 4.38 -22.62
N SER A 327 7.82 4.54 -21.29
CA SER A 327 7.31 5.79 -20.73
C SER A 327 8.16 6.96 -21.22
N THR A 328 7.55 8.05 -21.64
CA THR A 328 8.31 9.16 -22.24
C THR A 328 7.59 10.48 -22.05
N SER A 329 8.37 11.55 -22.08
CA SER A 329 7.89 12.93 -22.13
C SER A 329 8.42 13.69 -23.36
N LEU A 330 8.97 12.97 -24.34
CA LEU A 330 9.46 13.55 -25.59
C LEU A 330 8.31 14.18 -26.41
N PRO A 331 8.62 15.13 -27.32
CA PRO A 331 7.66 15.71 -28.25
C PRO A 331 6.95 14.67 -29.13
N ARG A 332 5.74 15.00 -29.60
CA ARG A 332 4.91 14.10 -30.42
C ARG A 332 5.61 13.59 -31.67
N ASP A 333 6.28 14.48 -32.42
CA ASP A 333 7.02 14.14 -33.63
C ASP A 333 8.14 13.11 -33.38
N VAL A 334 8.80 13.22 -32.23
CA VAL A 334 9.85 12.26 -31.81
C VAL A 334 9.20 10.93 -31.44
N GLN A 335 8.09 10.94 -30.71
CA GLN A 335 7.36 9.71 -30.38
C GLN A 335 6.89 8.97 -31.65
N ASP A 336 6.30 9.69 -32.61
CA ASP A 336 5.88 9.14 -33.90
C ASP A 336 7.08 8.52 -34.65
N ALA A 337 8.21 9.22 -34.72
CA ALA A 337 9.42 8.73 -35.37
C ALA A 337 10.05 7.53 -34.66
N MET A 338 9.98 7.47 -33.32
CA MET A 338 10.48 6.35 -32.53
C MET A 338 9.75 5.05 -32.86
N PHE A 339 8.41 5.05 -32.90
CA PHE A 339 7.65 3.83 -33.21
C PHE A 339 7.84 3.37 -34.65
N ARG A 340 8.01 4.30 -35.60
CA ARG A 340 8.33 3.97 -37.00
C ARG A 340 9.65 3.21 -37.15
N CYS A 341 10.53 3.27 -36.15
CA CYS A 341 11.81 2.56 -36.14
C CYS A 341 11.78 1.23 -35.37
N ILE A 342 10.66 0.85 -34.77
CA ILE A 342 10.53 -0.39 -33.99
C ILE A 342 9.86 -1.48 -34.87
N PRO A 343 10.48 -2.66 -35.03
CA PRO A 343 9.89 -3.77 -35.76
C PRO A 343 8.49 -4.15 -35.25
N GLY A 344 7.54 -4.33 -36.19
CA GLY A 344 6.13 -4.60 -35.92
C GLY A 344 5.29 -3.34 -35.62
N LEU A 345 5.93 -2.21 -35.35
CA LEU A 345 5.30 -0.93 -35.00
C LEU A 345 5.52 0.16 -36.06
N GLU A 346 6.11 -0.17 -37.20
CA GLU A 346 6.53 0.80 -38.22
C GLU A 346 5.34 1.60 -38.78
N LYS A 347 4.16 0.98 -38.81
CA LYS A 347 2.89 1.55 -39.26
C LYS A 347 1.93 1.85 -38.11
N ALA A 348 2.35 1.61 -36.85
CA ALA A 348 1.49 1.77 -35.70
C ALA A 348 1.11 3.24 -35.50
N ALA A 349 -0.19 3.48 -35.36
CA ALA A 349 -0.73 4.80 -35.07
C ALA A 349 -0.83 5.01 -33.55
N ILE A 350 -0.29 6.12 -33.07
CA ILE A 350 -0.46 6.54 -31.67
C ILE A 350 -1.89 7.06 -31.48
N MET A 351 -2.64 6.46 -30.55
CA MET A 351 -3.95 6.94 -30.11
C MET A 351 -3.84 7.92 -28.94
N ARG A 352 -2.86 7.71 -28.05
CA ARG A 352 -2.54 8.64 -26.95
C ARG A 352 -1.03 8.78 -26.86
N TYR A 353 -0.54 10.01 -26.89
CA TYR A 353 0.88 10.28 -26.69
C TYR A 353 1.28 10.09 -25.23
N GLY A 354 2.53 9.70 -25.01
CA GLY A 354 3.15 9.65 -23.69
C GLY A 354 3.41 11.06 -23.17
N TYR A 355 3.32 11.22 -21.85
CA TYR A 355 3.58 12.47 -21.16
C TYR A 355 4.12 12.21 -19.75
N ALA A 356 4.78 13.22 -19.19
CA ALA A 356 5.12 13.25 -17.77
C ALA A 356 4.13 14.12 -16.99
N VAL A 357 3.91 13.80 -15.72
CA VAL A 357 3.13 14.60 -14.77
C VAL A 357 4.02 14.90 -13.57
N GLU A 358 4.20 16.19 -13.28
CA GLU A 358 4.71 16.65 -12.00
C GLU A 358 3.53 16.93 -11.06
N TYR A 359 3.63 16.50 -9.81
CA TYR A 359 2.55 16.63 -8.83
C TYR A 359 3.12 16.89 -7.43
N ASP A 360 2.31 17.54 -6.59
CA ASP A 360 2.61 17.69 -5.18
C ASP A 360 2.42 16.36 -4.45
N TYR A 361 3.34 16.05 -3.57
CA TYR A 361 3.16 15.02 -2.55
C TYR A 361 3.55 15.58 -1.18
N CYS A 362 3.03 14.95 -0.14
CA CYS A 362 3.31 15.28 1.24
C CYS A 362 4.32 14.25 1.77
N PRO A 363 5.55 14.65 2.15
CA PRO A 363 6.52 13.73 2.75
C PRO A 363 5.89 12.89 3.87
N PRO A 364 5.84 11.56 3.73
CA PRO A 364 5.02 10.70 4.58
C PRO A 364 5.51 10.61 6.04
N THR A 365 6.71 11.08 6.34
CA THR A 365 7.21 11.22 7.73
C THR A 365 6.36 12.18 8.57
N GLN A 366 5.48 12.97 7.95
CA GLN A 366 4.49 13.83 8.63
C GLN A 366 3.30 13.04 9.18
N LEU A 367 3.22 11.74 8.91
CA LEU A 367 2.14 10.85 9.34
C LEU A 367 2.59 9.90 10.44
N TRP A 368 1.63 9.47 11.25
CA TRP A 368 1.76 8.29 12.11
C TRP A 368 1.65 7.00 11.29
N PRO A 369 2.10 5.84 11.82
CA PRO A 369 1.93 4.55 11.15
C PRO A 369 0.48 4.19 10.81
N HIS A 370 -0.52 4.71 11.52
CA HIS A 370 -1.93 4.52 11.15
C HIS A 370 -2.45 5.50 10.08
N LEU A 371 -1.53 6.22 9.42
CA LEU A 371 -1.74 7.17 8.31
C LEU A 371 -2.47 8.48 8.67
N GLU A 372 -2.69 8.75 9.96
CA GLU A 372 -3.15 10.05 10.45
C GLU A 372 -2.00 11.06 10.47
N SER A 373 -2.30 12.32 10.18
CA SER A 373 -1.37 13.43 10.33
C SER A 373 -0.94 13.63 11.78
N LYS A 374 0.33 13.97 11.96
CA LYS A 374 0.89 14.38 13.27
C LYS A 374 0.45 15.79 13.68
N SER A 375 0.24 16.69 12.72
CA SER A 375 -0.05 18.11 12.96
C SER A 375 -1.54 18.43 13.02
N VAL A 376 -2.38 17.64 12.36
CA VAL A 376 -3.83 17.86 12.29
C VAL A 376 -4.56 16.56 12.61
N SER A 377 -5.19 16.50 13.79
CA SER A 377 -5.91 15.30 14.21
C SER A 377 -7.17 15.06 13.34
N GLY A 378 -7.46 13.80 13.07
CA GLY A 378 -8.55 13.35 12.21
C GLY A 378 -8.27 13.45 10.71
N LEU A 379 -7.14 14.03 10.28
CA LEU A 379 -6.77 14.14 8.87
C LEU A 379 -5.81 13.00 8.48
N PHE A 380 -6.20 12.17 7.52
CA PHE A 380 -5.44 11.01 7.05
C PHE A 380 -5.01 11.18 5.60
N PHE A 381 -3.85 10.64 5.22
CA PHE A 381 -3.39 10.63 3.82
C PHE A 381 -3.14 9.21 3.34
N ALA A 382 -3.56 8.90 2.11
CA ALA A 382 -3.31 7.59 1.52
C ALA A 382 -3.09 7.64 0.00
N GLY A 383 -2.23 6.74 -0.49
CA GLY A 383 -1.91 6.62 -1.90
C GLY A 383 -0.83 7.60 -2.34
N GLN A 384 -0.97 8.12 -3.56
CA GLN A 384 0.11 8.84 -4.22
C GLN A 384 0.51 10.16 -3.56
N ILE A 385 -0.38 10.76 -2.74
CA ILE A 385 -0.04 11.91 -1.89
C ILE A 385 1.08 11.58 -0.89
N ASN A 386 1.25 10.31 -0.50
CA ASN A 386 2.34 9.84 0.36
C ASN A 386 3.61 9.47 -0.43
N GLY A 387 3.65 9.77 -1.73
CA GLY A 387 4.80 9.51 -2.60
C GLY A 387 4.84 8.12 -3.25
N THR A 388 3.82 7.26 -3.07
CA THR A 388 3.75 5.95 -3.75
C THR A 388 3.26 6.05 -5.19
N THR A 389 3.50 5.03 -6.02
CA THR A 389 3.10 5.07 -7.44
C THR A 389 2.27 3.87 -7.89
N GLY A 390 2.28 2.77 -7.14
CA GLY A 390 1.50 1.57 -7.45
C GLY A 390 0.04 1.69 -7.05
N TYR A 391 -0.84 1.10 -7.86
CA TYR A 391 -2.25 0.94 -7.51
C TYR A 391 -2.40 0.09 -6.25
N GLU A 392 -1.59 -0.95 -6.12
CA GLU A 392 -1.60 -1.90 -5.00
C GLU A 392 -1.16 -1.22 -3.71
N GLU A 393 -0.11 -0.41 -3.78
CA GLU A 393 0.37 0.42 -2.67
C GLU A 393 -0.68 1.45 -2.26
N ALA A 394 -1.38 2.05 -3.24
CA ALA A 394 -2.45 2.98 -2.98
C ALA A 394 -3.66 2.29 -2.33
N ALA A 395 -4.07 1.12 -2.81
CA ALA A 395 -5.13 0.32 -2.24
C ALA A 395 -4.82 -0.11 -0.80
N GLY A 396 -3.62 -0.62 -0.54
CA GLY A 396 -3.17 -1.00 0.80
C GLY A 396 -3.20 0.18 1.77
N GLN A 397 -2.68 1.34 1.38
CA GLN A 397 -2.77 2.55 2.21
C GLN A 397 -4.21 3.01 2.40
N GLY A 398 -5.02 2.98 1.34
CA GLY A 398 -6.42 3.36 1.35
C GLY A 398 -7.20 2.56 2.39
N LEU A 399 -7.10 1.23 2.32
CA LEU A 399 -7.76 0.32 3.26
C LEU A 399 -7.37 0.64 4.72
N ILE A 400 -6.08 0.81 5.01
CA ILE A 400 -5.59 1.12 6.36
C ILE A 400 -6.07 2.51 6.82
N ALA A 401 -6.04 3.52 5.97
CA ALA A 401 -6.53 4.86 6.30
C ALA A 401 -8.05 4.86 6.54
N GLY A 402 -8.83 4.15 5.71
CA GLY A 402 -10.27 3.99 5.88
C GLY A 402 -10.64 3.30 7.20
N LEU A 403 -9.96 2.19 7.49
CA LEU A 403 -10.08 1.47 8.76
C LEU A 403 -9.82 2.40 9.95
N ASN A 404 -8.71 3.13 9.93
CA ASN A 404 -8.28 3.94 11.07
C ASN A 404 -9.08 5.24 11.21
N ALA A 405 -9.55 5.83 10.11
CA ALA A 405 -10.46 6.98 10.17
C ALA A 405 -11.79 6.59 10.82
N ALA A 406 -12.42 5.50 10.39
CA ALA A 406 -13.66 5.00 10.99
C ALA A 406 -13.48 4.64 12.48
N ARG A 407 -12.37 3.99 12.84
CA ARG A 407 -12.05 3.67 14.24
C ARG A 407 -11.83 4.93 15.08
N THR A 408 -11.11 5.92 14.56
CA THR A 408 -10.88 7.20 15.22
C THR A 408 -12.19 7.96 15.44
N ALA A 409 -13.06 8.01 14.42
CA ALA A 409 -14.41 8.58 14.55
C ALA A 409 -15.24 7.86 15.63
N ALA A 410 -15.06 6.54 15.78
CA ALA A 410 -15.70 5.72 16.82
C ALA A 410 -14.93 5.68 18.16
N SER A 411 -13.89 6.50 18.35
CA SER A 411 -13.03 6.50 19.56
C SER A 411 -12.42 5.13 19.90
N LYS A 412 -12.11 4.32 18.88
CA LYS A 412 -11.43 3.02 18.98
C LYS A 412 -9.96 3.16 18.64
N THR A 413 -9.12 2.32 19.24
CA THR A 413 -7.66 2.29 18.99
C THR A 413 -7.36 1.98 17.52
N PRO A 414 -6.51 2.76 16.82
CA PRO A 414 -6.05 2.43 15.47
C PRO A 414 -5.33 1.08 15.37
N TRP A 415 -5.32 0.49 14.19
CA TRP A 415 -4.63 -0.76 13.89
C TRP A 415 -3.83 -0.66 12.59
N VAL A 416 -2.67 -1.30 12.57
CA VAL A 416 -1.79 -1.40 11.39
C VAL A 416 -1.12 -2.77 11.47
N PRO A 417 -1.03 -3.54 10.36
CA PRO A 417 -0.27 -4.78 10.38
C PRO A 417 1.21 -4.47 10.59
N SER A 418 1.90 -5.30 11.36
CA SER A 418 3.34 -5.11 11.54
C SER A 418 4.12 -5.60 10.31
N ARG A 419 5.43 -5.29 10.26
CA ARG A 419 6.31 -5.71 9.16
C ARG A 419 6.45 -7.23 9.00
N GLN A 420 6.21 -8.00 10.07
CA GLN A 420 6.21 -9.47 10.02
C GLN A 420 4.86 -10.05 9.59
N ASP A 421 3.79 -9.24 9.67
CA ASP A 421 2.43 -9.68 9.35
C ASP A 421 2.07 -9.39 7.90
N ALA A 422 2.59 -8.32 7.30
CA ALA A 422 2.22 -7.92 5.93
C ALA A 422 3.26 -7.07 5.19
N TYR A 423 3.27 -7.15 3.85
CA TYR A 423 3.89 -6.15 2.98
C TYR A 423 3.25 -4.77 3.14
N ILE A 424 1.94 -4.68 3.43
CA ILE A 424 1.29 -3.41 3.80
C ILE A 424 1.97 -2.80 5.05
N GLY A 425 2.33 -3.62 6.04
CA GLY A 425 3.05 -3.15 7.23
C GLY A 425 4.46 -2.64 6.91
N VAL A 426 5.17 -3.33 6.02
CA VAL A 426 6.48 -2.88 5.49
C VAL A 426 6.34 -1.58 4.72
N LEU A 427 5.37 -1.47 3.82
CA LEU A 427 5.08 -0.28 3.01
C LEU A 427 4.85 0.94 3.91
N VAL A 428 3.92 0.83 4.86
CA VAL A 428 3.53 1.94 5.72
C VAL A 428 4.69 2.35 6.63
N ASP A 429 5.39 1.39 7.25
CA ASP A 429 6.53 1.67 8.11
C ASP A 429 7.70 2.31 7.32
N ASP A 430 8.02 1.83 6.11
CA ASP A 430 9.05 2.44 5.25
C ASP A 430 8.70 3.91 4.96
N LEU A 431 7.46 4.20 4.57
CA LEU A 431 6.99 5.55 4.24
C LEU A 431 7.11 6.49 5.45
N VAL A 432 6.51 6.15 6.59
CA VAL A 432 6.44 7.08 7.73
C VAL A 432 7.74 7.19 8.52
N THR A 433 8.66 6.23 8.36
CA THR A 433 9.92 6.16 9.11
C THR A 433 11.10 6.67 8.30
N SER A 434 11.25 6.16 7.08
CA SER A 434 12.39 6.50 6.21
C SER A 434 12.08 7.66 5.27
N GLY A 435 10.80 7.96 5.05
CA GLY A 435 10.38 8.87 3.99
C GLY A 435 10.64 8.26 2.61
N THR A 436 10.58 9.12 1.60
CA THR A 436 10.94 8.74 0.23
C THR A 436 11.55 9.94 -0.49
N ASP A 437 12.63 9.72 -1.25
CA ASP A 437 13.39 10.74 -1.99
C ASP A 437 13.15 10.67 -3.51
N GLU A 438 12.36 9.68 -3.92
CA GLU A 438 11.84 9.43 -5.25
C GLU A 438 10.44 8.81 -5.11
N PRO A 439 9.68 8.63 -6.20
CA PRO A 439 8.41 7.94 -6.10
C PRO A 439 8.59 6.50 -5.56
N TYR A 440 8.01 6.22 -4.40
CA TYR A 440 8.17 4.97 -3.66
C TYR A 440 7.63 3.79 -4.48
N ARG A 441 8.36 2.67 -4.39
CA ARG A 441 7.96 1.40 -4.97
C ARG A 441 8.35 0.23 -4.07
N MET A 442 7.38 -0.64 -3.84
CA MET A 442 7.55 -1.85 -3.06
C MET A 442 8.36 -2.90 -3.83
N PHE A 443 9.35 -3.49 -3.17
CA PHE A 443 10.15 -4.60 -3.68
C PHE A 443 10.23 -5.71 -2.62
N THR A 444 10.36 -6.96 -3.05
CA THR A 444 10.47 -8.08 -2.11
C THR A 444 11.71 -7.98 -1.24
N SER A 445 12.77 -7.32 -1.69
CA SER A 445 14.00 -7.08 -0.92
C SER A 445 13.82 -6.19 0.32
N ARG A 446 12.74 -5.40 0.38
CA ARG A 446 12.42 -4.56 1.55
C ARG A 446 11.70 -5.32 2.65
N ALA A 447 11.10 -6.48 2.33
CA ALA A 447 10.48 -7.36 3.30
C ALA A 447 11.54 -8.31 3.89
N GLU A 448 11.79 -8.22 5.19
CA GLU A 448 12.79 -9.03 5.89
C GLU A 448 12.36 -10.51 5.99
N TYR A 449 11.05 -10.73 6.11
CA TYR A 449 10.45 -12.04 6.42
C TYR A 449 9.72 -12.69 5.23
N ARG A 450 10.35 -12.68 4.05
CA ARG A 450 9.72 -13.15 2.79
C ARG A 450 9.14 -14.57 2.81
N LEU A 451 9.69 -15.50 3.60
CA LEU A 451 9.15 -16.86 3.67
C LEU A 451 7.84 -16.91 4.46
N LEU A 452 7.63 -15.96 5.38
CA LEU A 452 6.38 -15.79 6.12
C LEU A 452 5.36 -14.96 5.33
N LEU A 453 5.83 -13.95 4.60
CA LEU A 453 5.01 -12.98 3.87
C LEU A 453 4.74 -13.40 2.42
N ARG A 454 4.31 -14.65 2.21
CA ARG A 454 4.06 -15.15 0.85
C ARG A 454 2.70 -14.67 0.34
N GLN A 455 2.53 -14.72 -0.98
CA GLN A 455 1.27 -14.33 -1.61
C GLN A 455 0.14 -15.33 -1.30
N ASP A 456 0.48 -16.61 -1.12
CA ASP A 456 -0.48 -17.70 -0.94
C ASP A 456 -1.11 -17.74 0.46
N ASN A 457 -0.42 -17.22 1.48
CA ASN A 457 -0.81 -17.31 2.89
C ASN A 457 -1.28 -15.99 3.52
N ALA A 458 -1.55 -14.96 2.72
CA ALA A 458 -1.96 -13.66 3.22
C ALA A 458 -3.25 -13.72 4.05
N ASP A 459 -4.19 -14.57 3.67
CA ASP A 459 -5.41 -14.86 4.42
C ASP A 459 -5.12 -15.42 5.82
N ARG A 460 -4.22 -16.41 5.93
CA ARG A 460 -3.81 -16.99 7.21
C ARG A 460 -3.16 -15.97 8.15
N ARG A 461 -2.55 -14.92 7.59
CA ARG A 461 -1.90 -13.85 8.36
C ARG A 461 -2.85 -12.74 8.79
N LEU A 462 -3.90 -12.46 8.00
CA LEU A 462 -4.65 -11.21 8.12
C LEU A 462 -6.16 -11.38 8.26
N THR A 463 -6.76 -12.47 7.78
CA THR A 463 -8.23 -12.61 7.74
C THR A 463 -8.85 -12.71 9.13
N ALA A 464 -8.19 -13.38 10.09
CA ALA A 464 -8.68 -13.45 11.48
C ALA A 464 -8.72 -12.06 12.12
N GLN A 465 -7.69 -11.25 11.91
CA GLN A 465 -7.61 -9.87 12.39
C GLN A 465 -8.61 -8.98 11.66
N ALA A 466 -8.77 -9.15 10.35
CA ALA A 466 -9.79 -8.45 9.56
C ALA A 466 -11.19 -8.70 10.12
N ASP A 467 -11.44 -9.93 10.59
CA ASP A 467 -12.67 -10.30 11.26
C ASP A 467 -12.88 -9.59 12.61
N GLU A 468 -11.89 -9.67 13.51
CA GLU A 468 -11.93 -8.97 14.80
C GLU A 468 -12.13 -7.45 14.64
N LEU A 469 -11.60 -6.89 13.55
CA LEU A 469 -11.75 -5.47 13.22
C LEU A 469 -13.14 -5.14 12.63
N GLY A 470 -13.87 -6.10 12.07
CA GLY A 470 -15.16 -5.92 11.41
C GLY A 470 -15.08 -5.56 9.92
N LEU A 471 -14.00 -5.94 9.23
CA LEU A 471 -13.77 -5.62 7.81
C LEU A 471 -14.35 -6.63 6.82
N ILE A 472 -14.64 -7.86 7.28
CA ILE A 472 -15.06 -8.98 6.41
C ILE A 472 -16.48 -9.43 6.72
N ASP A 473 -17.15 -9.96 5.69
CA ASP A 473 -18.48 -10.53 5.80
C ASP A 473 -18.47 -11.99 6.30
N ALA A 474 -19.66 -12.57 6.46
CA ALA A 474 -19.83 -13.95 6.87
C ALA A 474 -19.28 -14.95 5.85
N ALA A 475 -19.41 -14.67 4.55
CA ALA A 475 -18.99 -15.57 3.48
C ALA A 475 -17.46 -15.76 3.47
N ARG A 476 -16.70 -14.66 3.62
CA ARG A 476 -15.23 -14.71 3.72
C ARG A 476 -14.77 -15.43 4.97
N ARG A 477 -15.43 -15.18 6.10
CA ARG A 477 -15.15 -15.85 7.38
C ARG A 477 -15.34 -17.37 7.28
N GLU A 478 -16.47 -17.81 6.73
CA GLU A 478 -16.76 -19.24 6.53
C GLU A 478 -15.73 -19.89 5.62
N ARG A 479 -15.42 -19.25 4.48
CA ARG A 479 -14.43 -19.75 3.52
C ARG A 479 -13.03 -19.87 4.14
N PHE A 480 -12.64 -18.89 4.96
CA PHE A 480 -11.38 -18.94 5.69
C PHE A 480 -11.32 -20.09 6.70
N HIS A 481 -12.35 -20.27 7.53
CA HIS A 481 -12.40 -21.38 8.49
C HIS A 481 -12.42 -22.75 7.81
N ARG A 482 -13.15 -22.90 6.70
CA ARG A 482 -13.15 -24.13 5.91
C ARG A 482 -11.73 -24.46 5.41
N LYS A 483 -11.02 -23.47 4.85
CA LYS A 483 -9.63 -23.65 4.40
C LYS A 483 -8.70 -24.04 5.55
N LEU A 484 -8.83 -23.41 6.73
CA LEU A 484 -8.02 -23.78 7.90
C LEU A 484 -8.29 -25.23 8.33
N ALA A 485 -9.55 -25.65 8.36
CA ALA A 485 -9.93 -27.03 8.69
C ALA A 485 -9.41 -28.02 7.65
N GLU A 486 -9.42 -27.68 6.36
CA GLU A 486 -8.83 -28.49 5.30
C GLU A 486 -7.29 -28.60 5.42
N ILE A 487 -6.60 -27.53 5.80
CA ILE A 487 -5.15 -27.54 6.04
C ILE A 487 -4.81 -28.45 7.23
N GLU A 488 -5.55 -28.31 8.34
CA GLU A 488 -5.40 -29.16 9.52
C GLU A 488 -5.64 -30.62 9.15
N ARG A 489 -6.77 -30.91 8.48
CA ARG A 489 -7.12 -32.26 8.04
C ARG A 489 -6.08 -32.85 7.09
N GLY A 490 -5.61 -32.08 6.12
CA GLY A 490 -4.56 -32.51 5.18
C GLY A 490 -3.24 -32.81 5.90
N THR A 491 -2.87 -31.99 6.87
CA THR A 491 -1.66 -32.19 7.69
C THR A 491 -1.77 -33.45 8.56
N GLU A 492 -2.91 -33.68 9.21
CA GLU A 492 -3.17 -34.89 10.00
C GLU A 492 -3.11 -36.16 9.15
N LEU A 493 -3.77 -36.17 7.99
CA LEU A 493 -3.75 -37.31 7.06
C LEU A 493 -2.32 -37.64 6.62
N LEU A 494 -1.52 -36.62 6.32
CA LEU A 494 -0.09 -36.80 5.98
C LEU A 494 0.73 -37.34 7.14
N GLN A 495 0.41 -36.96 8.38
CA GLN A 495 1.07 -37.50 9.57
C GLN A 495 0.62 -38.92 9.93
N GLN A 496 -0.58 -39.35 9.51
CA GLN A 496 -1.06 -40.72 9.76
C GLN A 496 -0.63 -41.69 8.67
N ALA A 497 -0.53 -41.21 7.43
CA ALA A 497 -0.18 -42.03 6.28
C ALA A 497 1.27 -42.54 6.36
N LYS A 498 1.46 -43.79 5.92
CA LYS A 498 2.75 -44.47 5.83
C LYS A 498 3.03 -44.81 4.38
N PHE A 499 4.19 -44.37 3.89
CA PHE A 499 4.64 -44.56 2.53
C PHE A 499 5.89 -45.42 2.54
N GLN A 500 5.91 -46.45 1.71
CA GLN A 500 7.08 -47.28 1.49
C GLN A 500 7.73 -46.85 0.16
N PRO A 501 8.84 -46.10 0.18
CA PRO A 501 9.54 -45.74 -1.04
C PRO A 501 10.16 -46.98 -1.70
N GLU A 502 10.42 -46.91 -3.01
CA GLU A 502 11.09 -47.98 -3.78
C GLU A 502 12.44 -48.38 -3.18
N THR A 503 13.15 -47.42 -2.57
CA THR A 503 14.38 -47.63 -1.83
C THR A 503 14.32 -46.92 -0.47
N GLY A 504 14.60 -47.66 0.62
CA GLY A 504 14.62 -47.15 1.99
C GLY A 504 13.44 -47.59 2.87
N PRO A 505 13.40 -47.17 4.14
CA PRO A 505 12.38 -47.59 5.09
C PRO A 505 11.03 -46.90 4.83
N THR A 506 9.95 -47.48 5.38
CA THR A 506 8.64 -46.82 5.43
C THR A 506 8.76 -45.49 6.17
N VAL A 507 8.28 -44.41 5.57
CA VAL A 507 8.27 -43.05 6.13
C VAL A 507 6.84 -42.54 6.26
N ARG A 508 6.65 -41.54 7.10
CA ARG A 508 5.37 -40.82 7.24
C ARG A 508 5.12 -39.95 6.01
N GLY A 509 3.86 -39.69 5.66
CA GLY A 509 3.48 -38.94 4.45
C GLY A 509 4.06 -37.53 4.37
N ASP A 510 4.05 -36.78 5.48
CA ASP A 510 4.70 -35.46 5.55
C ASP A 510 6.22 -35.53 5.30
N VAL A 511 6.90 -36.57 5.79
CA VAL A 511 8.34 -36.80 5.53
C VAL A 511 8.56 -37.18 4.08
N TYR A 512 7.66 -37.99 3.50
CA TYR A 512 7.72 -38.36 2.09
C TYR A 512 7.54 -37.14 1.17
N LEU A 513 6.59 -36.25 1.50
CA LEU A 513 6.29 -35.04 0.76
C LEU A 513 7.44 -34.02 0.75
N ARG A 514 8.39 -34.10 1.68
CA ARG A 514 9.60 -33.24 1.67
C ARG A 514 10.53 -33.50 0.48
N ARG A 515 10.38 -34.65 -0.17
CA ARG A 515 11.17 -34.98 -1.36
C ARG A 515 10.77 -34.10 -2.54
N PRO A 516 11.72 -33.45 -3.24
CA PRO A 516 11.40 -32.50 -4.31
C PRO A 516 10.48 -33.06 -5.42
N GLU A 517 10.68 -34.32 -5.78
CA GLU A 517 9.95 -35.04 -6.83
C GLU A 517 8.52 -35.43 -6.44
N VAL A 518 8.21 -35.46 -5.13
CA VAL A 518 6.88 -35.83 -4.64
C VAL A 518 5.96 -34.62 -4.69
N THR A 519 4.85 -34.74 -5.41
CA THR A 519 3.79 -33.72 -5.50
C THR A 519 2.56 -34.14 -4.70
N TRP A 520 1.63 -33.20 -4.49
CA TRP A 520 0.36 -33.52 -3.83
C TRP A 520 -0.43 -34.60 -4.56
N ASN A 521 -0.41 -34.59 -5.90
CA ASN A 521 -1.14 -35.60 -6.68
C ASN A 521 -0.56 -37.00 -6.46
N VAL A 522 0.77 -37.14 -6.44
CA VAL A 522 1.45 -38.41 -6.18
C VAL A 522 1.09 -38.98 -4.80
N ILE A 523 0.97 -38.13 -3.79
CA ILE A 523 0.64 -38.58 -2.43
C ILE A 523 -0.85 -38.91 -2.30
N ALA A 524 -1.72 -38.17 -2.98
CA ALA A 524 -3.17 -38.38 -2.99
C ALA A 524 -3.61 -39.65 -3.73
N GLU A 525 -2.82 -40.15 -4.69
CA GLU A 525 -3.08 -41.44 -5.35
C GLU A 525 -3.02 -42.64 -4.37
N GLN A 526 -2.20 -42.54 -3.32
CA GLN A 526 -2.03 -43.62 -2.33
C GLN A 526 -2.85 -43.39 -1.05
N VAL A 527 -3.23 -42.14 -0.77
CA VAL A 527 -4.10 -41.76 0.35
C VAL A 527 -5.30 -41.02 -0.24
N PRO A 528 -6.33 -41.76 -0.68
CA PRO A 528 -7.48 -41.18 -1.40
C PRO A 528 -8.19 -40.06 -0.63
N GLU A 529 -8.13 -40.05 0.71
CA GLU A 529 -8.71 -38.97 1.52
C GLU A 529 -8.07 -37.61 1.24
N LEU A 530 -6.80 -37.56 0.80
CA LEU A 530 -6.12 -36.31 0.43
C LEU A 530 -6.67 -35.71 -0.87
N ALA A 531 -7.35 -36.49 -1.70
CA ALA A 531 -8.01 -35.99 -2.91
C ALA A 531 -9.23 -35.09 -2.60
N GLY A 532 -9.78 -35.18 -1.38
CA GLY A 532 -10.88 -34.33 -0.92
C GLY A 532 -10.43 -32.97 -0.36
N ILE A 533 -9.12 -32.74 -0.21
CA ILE A 533 -8.59 -31.46 0.29
C ILE A 533 -8.58 -30.43 -0.85
N GLY A 534 -9.16 -29.26 -0.60
CA GLY A 534 -9.21 -28.18 -1.57
C GLY A 534 -7.82 -27.76 -2.06
N ARG A 535 -7.75 -27.31 -3.31
CA ARG A 535 -6.48 -26.97 -4.00
C ARG A 535 -5.60 -26.02 -3.18
N GLU A 536 -6.16 -24.93 -2.65
CA GLU A 536 -5.41 -23.96 -1.86
C GLU A 536 -4.87 -24.57 -0.57
N ALA A 537 -5.67 -25.40 0.12
CA ALA A 537 -5.26 -26.08 1.33
C ALA A 537 -4.16 -27.12 1.06
N ALA A 538 -4.27 -27.86 -0.04
CA ALA A 538 -3.27 -28.80 -0.52
C ALA A 538 -1.93 -28.10 -0.85
N GLU A 539 -1.98 -26.94 -1.50
CA GLU A 539 -0.81 -26.10 -1.77
C GLU A 539 -0.17 -25.59 -0.47
N GLN A 540 -0.97 -25.10 0.47
CA GLN A 540 -0.49 -24.65 1.79
C GLN A 540 0.20 -25.79 2.56
N CYS A 541 -0.44 -26.95 2.66
CA CYS A 541 0.15 -28.14 3.30
C CYS A 541 1.50 -28.49 2.66
N SER A 542 1.55 -28.51 1.32
CA SER A 542 2.76 -28.83 0.57
C SER A 542 3.89 -27.84 0.86
N ILE A 543 3.60 -26.54 0.87
CA ILE A 543 4.61 -25.51 1.13
C ILE A 543 5.07 -25.56 2.58
N ASP A 544 4.16 -25.62 3.54
CA ASP A 544 4.50 -25.65 4.97
C ASP A 544 5.37 -26.86 5.31
N ILE A 545 5.09 -28.03 4.74
CA ILE A 545 5.88 -29.24 4.97
C ILE A 545 7.25 -29.18 4.28
N LYS A 546 7.30 -28.76 3.01
CA LYS A 546 8.56 -28.70 2.24
C LYS A 546 9.52 -27.62 2.78
N TYR A 547 8.98 -26.54 3.33
CA TYR A 547 9.77 -25.39 3.81
C TYR A 547 9.78 -25.25 5.34
N ALA A 548 9.24 -26.21 6.10
CA ALA A 548 9.13 -26.18 7.55
C ALA A 548 10.40 -25.68 8.25
N GLY A 549 11.56 -26.32 8.00
CA GLY A 549 12.81 -25.93 8.65
C GLY A 549 13.28 -24.51 8.34
N TYR A 550 12.95 -23.96 7.16
CA TYR A 550 13.26 -22.57 6.81
C TYR A 550 12.26 -21.60 7.46
N ILE A 551 10.98 -21.97 7.51
CA ILE A 551 9.91 -21.21 8.16
C ILE A 551 10.18 -21.11 9.66
N ASP A 552 10.45 -22.23 10.33
CA ASP A 552 10.75 -22.30 11.77
C ASP A 552 11.96 -21.43 12.13
N ARG A 553 13.01 -21.47 11.30
CA ARG A 553 14.19 -20.62 11.48
C ARG A 553 13.85 -19.14 11.37
N GLN A 554 13.01 -18.76 10.41
CA GLN A 554 12.59 -17.37 10.24
C GLN A 554 11.67 -16.91 11.38
N GLN A 555 10.76 -17.76 11.85
CA GLN A 555 9.93 -17.47 13.04
C GLN A 555 10.78 -17.30 14.30
N ALA A 556 11.81 -18.13 14.49
CA ALA A 556 12.74 -17.98 15.61
C ALA A 556 13.52 -16.66 15.54
N GLU A 557 13.89 -16.19 14.33
CA GLU A 557 14.51 -14.89 14.14
C GLU A 557 13.56 -13.73 14.49
N VAL A 558 12.30 -13.81 14.03
CA VAL A 558 11.25 -12.84 14.36
C VAL A 558 11.08 -12.72 15.88
N HIS A 559 10.89 -13.85 16.58
CA HIS A 559 10.74 -13.88 18.04
C HIS A 559 11.95 -13.33 18.79
N LYS A 560 13.16 -13.49 18.25
CA LYS A 560 14.38 -12.93 18.83
C LYS A 560 14.44 -11.41 18.67
N GLN A 561 13.98 -10.88 17.53
CA GLN A 561 14.00 -9.45 17.25
C GLN A 561 12.88 -8.67 17.96
N SER A 562 11.70 -9.26 18.15
CA SER A 562 10.54 -8.61 18.75
C SER A 562 10.80 -8.09 20.18
N ARG A 563 11.49 -8.88 21.02
CA ARG A 563 11.74 -8.55 22.45
C ARG A 563 12.34 -7.16 22.69
N HIS A 564 13.25 -6.71 21.83
CA HIS A 564 13.85 -5.37 21.96
C HIS A 564 13.18 -4.34 21.05
N ALA A 565 12.67 -4.77 19.90
CA ALA A 565 12.06 -3.87 18.92
C ALA A 565 10.72 -3.29 19.41
N GLU A 566 9.98 -4.02 20.25
CA GLU A 566 8.64 -3.63 20.73
C GLU A 566 8.64 -2.67 21.91
N LYS A 567 9.81 -2.33 22.49
CA LYS A 567 9.87 -1.36 23.58
C LYS A 567 9.33 -0.02 23.09
N SER A 568 8.17 0.37 23.60
CA SER A 568 7.46 1.58 23.21
C SER A 568 8.22 2.83 23.65
N ILE A 569 8.19 3.84 22.79
CA ILE A 569 8.69 5.19 23.08
C ILE A 569 7.47 6.09 23.23
N PRO A 570 7.30 6.78 24.37
CA PRO A 570 6.20 7.73 24.55
C PRO A 570 6.20 8.80 23.45
N VAL A 571 5.02 9.22 22.99
CA VAL A 571 4.89 10.25 21.94
C VAL A 571 5.53 11.59 22.37
N SER A 572 5.33 11.96 23.63
CA SER A 572 5.90 13.14 24.29
C SER A 572 7.37 12.99 24.70
N PHE A 573 8.05 11.91 24.28
CA PHE A 573 9.46 11.71 24.63
C PHE A 573 10.33 12.85 24.10
N ASP A 574 11.12 13.43 25.01
CA ASP A 574 12.00 14.56 24.71
C ASP A 574 13.44 14.08 24.54
N TYR A 575 13.89 14.00 23.29
CA TYR A 575 15.22 13.55 22.93
C TYR A 575 16.32 14.54 23.32
N ASP A 576 16.00 15.82 23.56
CA ASP A 576 16.98 16.83 23.93
C ASP A 576 17.51 16.61 25.36
N LYS A 577 16.73 15.93 26.22
CA LYS A 577 17.14 15.51 27.56
C LYS A 577 18.25 14.45 27.56
N ILE A 578 18.51 13.78 26.43
CA ILE A 578 19.61 12.84 26.30
C ILE A 578 20.87 13.62 25.90
N GLY A 579 21.62 14.08 26.91
CA GLY A 579 22.87 14.84 26.71
C GLY A 579 23.86 14.21 25.71
N PRO A 580 24.20 12.91 25.85
CA PRO A 580 25.16 12.24 24.96
C PRO A 580 24.67 11.93 23.53
N LEU A 581 23.40 12.18 23.21
CA LEU A 581 22.85 11.87 21.90
C LEU A 581 23.29 12.91 20.86
N ARG A 582 23.71 12.46 19.67
CA ARG A 582 24.16 13.35 18.58
C ARG A 582 23.04 14.28 18.14
N ASN A 583 23.36 15.53 17.79
CA ASN A 583 22.35 16.50 17.32
C ASN A 583 21.57 16.01 16.10
N GLU A 584 22.26 15.36 15.15
CA GLU A 584 21.60 14.73 13.98
C GLU A 584 20.58 13.65 14.41
N ALA A 585 20.92 12.84 15.41
CA ALA A 585 20.04 11.81 15.92
C ALA A 585 18.83 12.42 16.64
N LYS A 586 19.04 13.46 17.46
CA LYS A 586 17.97 14.24 18.10
C LYS A 586 17.01 14.80 17.06
N GLU A 587 17.51 15.49 16.05
CA GLU A 587 16.70 16.08 14.99
C GLU A 587 15.84 15.02 14.28
N LYS A 588 16.45 13.90 13.88
CA LYS A 588 15.76 12.82 13.17
C LYS A 588 14.73 12.09 14.03
N LEU A 589 15.06 11.78 15.28
CA LEU A 589 14.14 11.15 16.23
C LEU A 589 12.97 12.08 16.59
N THR A 590 13.26 13.37 16.79
CA THR A 590 12.25 14.40 17.05
C THR A 590 11.34 14.64 15.84
N LYS A 591 11.87 14.56 14.62
CA LYS A 591 11.09 14.70 13.38
C LYS A 591 10.20 13.49 13.10
N VAL A 592 10.77 12.28 13.19
CA VAL A 592 10.05 11.04 12.84
C VAL A 592 9.12 10.60 13.97
N ARG A 593 9.46 10.85 15.24
CA ARG A 593 8.68 10.41 16.41
C ARG A 593 8.35 8.92 16.37
N PRO A 594 9.36 8.03 16.37
CA PRO A 594 9.12 6.59 16.31
C PRO A 594 8.32 6.11 17.53
N LEU A 595 7.40 5.16 17.32
CA LEU A 595 6.56 4.58 18.39
C LEU A 595 7.29 3.52 19.21
N ASN A 596 8.38 2.96 18.70
CA ASN A 596 9.18 1.94 19.37
C ASN A 596 10.64 1.94 18.89
N LEU A 597 11.51 1.24 19.61
CA LEU A 597 12.94 1.14 19.27
C LEU A 597 13.18 0.47 17.91
N GLY A 598 12.32 -0.47 17.50
CA GLY A 598 12.39 -1.11 16.19
C GLY A 598 12.26 -0.11 15.05
N GLN A 599 11.27 0.78 15.15
CA GLN A 599 11.07 1.87 14.20
C GLN A 599 12.23 2.88 14.25
N ALA A 600 12.66 3.27 15.46
CA ALA A 600 13.79 4.19 15.64
C ALA A 600 15.06 3.67 14.95
N LYS A 601 15.31 2.36 15.01
CA LYS A 601 16.46 1.71 14.35
C LYS A 601 16.46 1.85 12.84
N ARG A 602 15.30 1.98 12.20
CA ARG A 602 15.17 2.08 10.73
C ARG A 602 15.27 3.50 10.21
N ILE A 603 15.28 4.50 11.09
CA ILE A 603 15.48 5.89 10.70
C ILE A 603 16.90 6.06 10.15
N SER A 604 17.00 6.54 8.90
CA SER A 604 18.29 6.73 8.23
C SER A 604 19.23 7.61 9.05
N GLY A 605 20.44 7.11 9.34
CA GLY A 605 21.46 7.83 10.12
C GLY A 605 21.38 7.65 11.64
N ILE A 606 20.40 6.90 12.17
CA ILE A 606 20.40 6.44 13.57
C ILE A 606 21.30 5.21 13.70
N THR A 607 22.21 5.25 14.67
CA THR A 607 23.18 4.18 14.93
C THR A 607 22.76 3.31 16.12
N PRO A 608 23.30 2.08 16.25
CA PRO A 608 23.09 1.27 17.44
C PRO A 608 23.47 1.95 18.76
N ALA A 609 24.48 2.85 18.74
CA ALA A 609 24.88 3.62 19.91
C ALA A 609 23.80 4.63 20.34
N ASP A 610 23.17 5.31 19.38
CA ASP A 610 22.06 6.23 19.66
C ASP A 610 20.88 5.49 20.30
N LEU A 611 20.54 4.30 19.79
CA LEU A 611 19.47 3.47 20.34
C LEU A 611 19.76 2.99 21.76
N ALA A 612 21.01 2.62 22.05
CA ALA A 612 21.43 2.22 23.39
C ALA A 612 21.24 3.36 24.40
N LEU A 613 21.54 4.61 24.00
CA LEU A 613 21.31 5.79 24.84
C LEU A 613 19.81 6.03 25.08
N VAL A 614 18.98 5.91 24.04
CA VAL A 614 17.51 6.04 24.17
C VAL A 614 16.95 4.96 25.10
N LEU A 615 17.36 3.70 24.92
CA LEU A 615 16.93 2.59 25.76
C LEU A 615 17.32 2.82 27.23
N ALA A 616 18.58 3.18 27.50
CA ALA A 616 19.05 3.45 28.86
C ALA A 616 18.26 4.60 29.53
N HIS A 617 17.89 5.64 28.77
CA HIS A 617 17.08 6.74 29.29
C HIS A 617 15.63 6.32 29.58
N LEU A 618 15.02 5.50 28.71
CA LEU A 618 13.68 4.92 28.92
C LEU A 618 13.64 4.04 30.18
N GLU A 619 14.66 3.22 30.40
CA GLU A 619 14.78 2.35 31.58
C GLU A 619 14.94 3.18 32.86
N ASN A 620 15.80 4.20 32.86
CA ASN A 620 15.97 5.10 34.02
C ASN A 620 14.68 5.86 34.36
N ASN A 621 13.92 6.34 33.37
CA ASN A 621 12.64 6.99 33.62
C ASN A 621 11.60 6.01 34.18
N SER A 622 11.55 4.76 33.69
CA SER A 622 10.64 3.74 34.24
C SER A 622 10.97 3.40 35.71
N LEU A 623 12.26 3.37 36.08
CA LEU A 623 12.70 3.19 37.47
C LEU A 623 12.33 4.39 38.35
N SER A 624 12.42 5.61 37.83
CA SER A 624 12.03 6.82 38.58
C SER A 624 10.52 6.91 38.82
N GLN A 625 9.69 6.54 37.84
CA GLN A 625 8.23 6.48 37.99
C GLN A 625 7.80 5.40 39.00
N THR A 626 8.49 4.26 39.03
CA THR A 626 8.22 3.19 40.01
C THR A 626 8.63 3.61 41.43
N LYS A 627 9.71 4.37 41.58
CA LYS A 627 10.12 4.91 42.90
C LYS A 627 9.17 6.01 43.39
N SER A 628 8.64 6.86 42.50
CA SER A 628 7.68 7.89 42.90
C SER A 628 6.36 7.28 43.37
N SER A 629 5.82 6.27 42.67
CA SER A 629 4.58 5.59 43.10
C SER A 629 4.75 4.89 44.44
N ALA A 630 5.86 4.17 44.66
CA ALA A 630 6.14 3.52 45.94
C ALA A 630 6.34 4.51 47.10
N SER A 631 6.78 5.75 46.83
CA SER A 631 6.91 6.78 47.86
C SER A 631 5.57 7.42 48.27
N VAL A 632 4.59 7.45 47.35
CA VAL A 632 3.24 7.93 47.63
C VAL A 632 2.49 6.91 48.50
N ASP A 633 2.62 5.61 48.23
CA ASP A 633 2.01 4.56 49.06
C ASP A 633 2.61 4.49 50.47
N LYS A 634 3.92 4.80 50.63
CA LYS A 634 4.54 4.88 51.96
C LYS A 634 4.12 6.10 52.76
N ARG A 635 3.77 7.22 52.12
CA ARG A 635 3.22 8.39 52.84
C ARG A 635 1.78 8.15 53.30
N ALA A 636 0.97 7.42 52.53
CA ALA A 636 -0.38 7.06 52.95
C ALA A 636 -0.41 6.08 54.14
N SER A 637 0.66 5.31 54.39
CA SER A 637 0.73 4.34 55.50
C SER A 637 1.40 4.88 56.77
N SER A 638 2.14 6.01 56.72
CA SER A 638 2.81 6.55 57.90
C SER A 638 1.98 7.52 58.75
N ASP A 639 0.81 7.95 58.29
CA ASP A 639 0.02 8.98 58.97
C ASP A 639 -0.90 8.45 60.10
N ASN A 640 -0.78 7.16 60.47
CA ASN A 640 -1.68 6.55 61.48
C ASN A 640 -1.02 6.13 62.81
N GLU A 641 0.23 6.54 63.09
CA GLU A 641 0.89 6.28 64.37
C GLU A 641 1.45 7.58 64.99
N SER A 642 0.57 8.49 65.42
CA SER A 642 0.98 9.56 66.36
C SER A 642 -0.16 10.03 67.27
N SER A 643 -0.53 9.23 68.27
CA SER A 643 -1.35 9.72 69.38
C SER A 643 -0.94 9.06 70.69
N ARG A 644 0.22 9.47 71.22
CA ARG A 644 0.55 9.24 72.64
C ARG A 644 -0.19 10.28 73.49
N PRO A 645 -0.98 9.87 74.50
CA PRO A 645 -1.74 10.79 75.33
C PRO A 645 -0.87 11.33 76.46
N THR A 646 -0.61 12.63 76.45
CA THR A 646 -0.02 13.35 77.57
C THR A 646 -1.11 13.85 78.50
N SER A 647 -1.03 13.40 79.75
CA SER A 647 -1.76 13.87 80.90
C SER A 647 -1.59 15.37 81.13
N SER A 648 -2.68 16.11 81.34
CA SER A 648 -2.65 17.29 82.21
C SER A 648 -4.07 17.78 82.52
N ALA A 649 -4.33 17.85 83.82
CA ALA A 649 -5.13 18.88 84.49
C ALA A 649 -6.64 18.88 84.20
N SER A 650 -7.52 19.20 85.14
CA SER A 650 -7.43 19.67 86.51
C SER A 650 -8.87 19.66 87.02
N ASP A 651 -9.04 19.35 88.29
CA ASP A 651 -10.29 19.51 89.02
C ASP A 651 -10.85 20.93 88.85
N SER A 652 -12.14 21.04 88.54
CA SER A 652 -13.01 22.09 89.08
C SER A 652 -14.47 21.87 88.64
N LEU A 653 -15.33 21.63 89.65
CA LEU A 653 -16.78 21.42 89.63
C LEU A 653 -17.26 20.08 89.07
#